data_AF-R9XIJ1-F1
#
_entry.id   AF-R9XIJ1-F1
#
_cell.length_a   1.000
_cell.length_b   1.000
_cell.length_c   1.000
_cell.angle_alpha   90.00
_cell.angle_beta   90.00
_cell.angle_gamma   90.00
#
_symmetry.space_group_name_H-M   'P 1'
#
loop_
_entity.id
_entity.type
_entity.pdbx_description
1 polymer ?
#
loop_
_entity_poly.entity_id
_entity_poly.type
_entity_poly.pdbx_seq_one_letter_code
_entity_poly.pdbx_strand_id
1 'polypeptide(L)'
;MKTVLIGLKLKDTEPLDWSKALASYLKRNYGQQQWSQFYDAKKSAELDQLRVSANSDLGLEALLEQNLRYYGFLEQLYLRLGSQCVQLKLDYTWYDAEHGMNGGQKYKQHTLVFEKSSTLFNIGVLLSQLAGEQLRASYKDAIPQLARAVACFEYMSETFLNSPSVDLQAENTGFLAALLHAEAQELFLLNVINSGDATKRASLLCRLAYTCARFYRKCVEFYKEDTTEGPAAVPYGETKWRDVVHMKMHLYEGVAAYNSALALEQAGKIGHAVGLLEKAAASMVTANTHRKALQGTAYCREEADLDGITSVINEKLKTTTKDNDYIYHDHVPSDISLDSTKLMDAIKVPEFDALVGPYLEAATETCNDLFRGIVPMAVYERESLYTEEKAQLLRREVDAVEQADWEYQSFVDFTNLPKLLDDLERRFLDPNSSTEDADVVHMREQLQSWADAVRQSSFNDIEQQSKNILQTRNDIMALLSSVPPENKEDVVKIKSSLLQASQSDEKLFSQVKPYINEIQLLNNPTLLWSNFNAFMPSQPAPDLLDLDDSKTDEVLAKIRQIRQMYENLKLLKEERTTIMKDLKDLVNQDDITKQLILNNNKSDSQIKTLFHEELEKFRPLGSRIEATVFKQSNTIKDIKIGLDTIFKLADVQEKTSAQKHAASQRKEFFTKLQKAATAFRLFETDLPKGLSFYDLLYKMTKEMHDLSVTKRTADSTLSANMAGLSISPNKAPERHAPPPLTGPPLAPRPYMPQPQAYRGNPDLRHTNTYGYNPNAETLDQKPRLPQKIPTGISGLEAQKDLNQSEEDRIRNPTNFYNTPSVFNESMYSKFSQ
;
A
#
# COMPACT_ATOMS: atom_id res chain seq x y z
N MET A 1 -46.67 -19.80 -33.39
CA MET A 1 -45.46 -20.63 -33.58
C MET A 1 -44.79 -20.85 -32.23
N LYS A 2 -44.04 -21.94 -32.05
CA LYS A 2 -43.06 -22.07 -30.95
C LYS A 2 -41.63 -21.93 -31.52
N THR A 3 -40.63 -21.87 -30.65
CA THR A 3 -39.21 -21.94 -31.03
C THR A 3 -38.39 -22.64 -29.96
N VAL A 4 -37.19 -23.09 -30.33
CA VAL A 4 -36.20 -23.68 -29.45
C VAL A 4 -35.01 -22.72 -29.37
N LEU A 5 -34.59 -22.38 -28.16
CA LEU A 5 -33.40 -21.56 -27.89
C LEU A 5 -32.13 -22.41 -27.98
N ILE A 6 -31.01 -21.80 -28.36
CA ILE A 6 -29.71 -22.48 -28.39
C ILE A 6 -29.17 -22.65 -26.97
N GLY A 7 -29.04 -23.91 -26.56
CA GLY A 7 -28.66 -24.28 -25.19
C GLY A 7 -27.16 -24.14 -24.94
N LEU A 8 -26.75 -23.06 -24.28
CA LEU A 8 -25.37 -22.83 -23.86
C LEU A 8 -24.96 -23.72 -22.67
N LYS A 9 -23.65 -23.96 -22.52
CA LYS A 9 -23.05 -24.82 -21.50
C LYS A 9 -22.20 -24.00 -20.52
N LEU A 10 -22.16 -24.44 -19.27
CA LEU A 10 -21.30 -23.83 -18.24
C LEU A 10 -19.85 -24.27 -18.44
N LYS A 11 -18.92 -23.46 -17.95
CA LYS A 11 -17.50 -23.80 -17.77
C LYS A 11 -17.30 -24.36 -16.37
N ASP A 12 -16.69 -25.53 -16.27
CA ASP A 12 -16.33 -26.14 -14.99
C ASP A 12 -15.03 -25.57 -14.43
N THR A 13 -14.79 -25.75 -13.12
CA THR A 13 -13.59 -25.28 -12.43
C THR A 13 -13.09 -26.26 -11.37
N GLU A 14 -11.78 -26.30 -11.14
CA GLU A 14 -11.21 -27.03 -10.00
C GLU A 14 -11.50 -26.28 -8.67
N PRO A 15 -11.60 -26.97 -7.52
CA PRO A 15 -11.76 -26.32 -6.22
C PRO A 15 -10.54 -25.45 -5.84
N LEU A 16 -10.78 -24.40 -5.05
CA LEU A 16 -9.81 -23.34 -4.76
C LEU A 16 -9.91 -22.88 -3.30
N ASP A 17 -8.76 -22.77 -2.60
CA ASP A 17 -8.68 -22.37 -1.19
C ASP A 17 -8.40 -20.85 -1.04
N TRP A 18 -9.43 -19.99 -1.05
CA TRP A 18 -9.27 -18.55 -0.79
C TRP A 18 -8.73 -18.27 0.63
N SER A 19 -9.28 -18.92 1.66
CA SER A 19 -8.82 -18.76 3.06
C SER A 19 -7.29 -18.94 3.18
N LYS A 20 -6.77 -20.00 2.56
CA LYS A 20 -5.35 -20.36 2.57
C LYS A 20 -4.50 -19.34 1.81
N ALA A 21 -4.94 -18.86 0.66
CA ALA A 21 -4.21 -17.87 -0.13
C ALA A 21 -4.19 -16.50 0.56
N LEU A 22 -5.34 -16.04 1.08
CA LEU A 22 -5.44 -14.77 1.82
C LEU A 22 -4.57 -14.81 3.09
N ALA A 23 -4.64 -15.90 3.87
CA ALA A 23 -3.75 -16.09 5.02
C ALA A 23 -2.27 -16.11 4.63
N SER A 24 -1.91 -16.74 3.50
CA SER A 24 -0.52 -16.80 3.02
C SER A 24 0.00 -15.45 2.49
N TYR A 25 -0.87 -14.68 1.84
CA TYR A 25 -0.59 -13.31 1.39
C TYR A 25 -0.33 -12.37 2.59
N LEU A 26 -1.24 -12.36 3.56
CA LEU A 26 -1.11 -11.53 4.76
C LEU A 26 0.12 -11.91 5.60
N LYS A 27 0.40 -13.21 5.79
CA LYS A 27 1.63 -13.68 6.47
C LYS A 27 2.91 -13.21 5.78
N ARG A 28 2.94 -13.20 4.45
CA ARG A 28 4.12 -12.75 3.69
C ARG A 28 4.33 -11.24 3.77
N ASN A 29 3.25 -10.47 3.86
CA ASN A 29 3.30 -9.01 3.85
C ASN A 29 3.45 -8.39 5.25
N TYR A 30 2.83 -8.98 6.29
CA TYR A 30 2.81 -8.46 7.67
C TYR A 30 3.58 -9.33 8.70
N GLY A 31 4.18 -10.45 8.27
CA GLY A 31 4.88 -11.37 9.17
C GLY A 31 3.96 -12.20 10.06
N GLN A 32 4.54 -13.14 10.82
CA GLN A 32 3.76 -14.17 11.52
C GLN A 32 3.01 -13.66 12.76
N GLN A 33 3.37 -12.50 13.31
CA GLN A 33 2.76 -11.93 14.51
C GLN A 33 1.57 -10.99 14.22
N GLN A 34 1.59 -10.25 13.10
CA GLN A 34 0.60 -9.18 12.85
C GLN A 34 -0.52 -9.57 11.88
N TRP A 35 -0.30 -10.52 10.96
CA TRP A 35 -1.29 -10.93 9.94
C TRP A 35 -2.67 -11.32 10.52
N SER A 36 -2.71 -11.84 11.74
CA SER A 36 -3.94 -12.29 12.43
C SER A 36 -4.89 -11.14 12.78
N GLN A 37 -4.40 -9.91 12.90
CA GLN A 37 -5.22 -8.71 13.12
C GLN A 37 -5.98 -8.28 11.84
N PHE A 38 -5.54 -8.79 10.68
CA PHE A 38 -6.04 -8.43 9.35
C PHE A 38 -6.77 -9.59 8.65
N TYR A 39 -6.94 -10.74 9.31
CA TYR A 39 -7.50 -11.97 8.73
C TYR A 39 -8.77 -12.42 9.47
N ASP A 40 -9.94 -12.20 8.87
CA ASP A 40 -11.20 -12.77 9.35
C ASP A 40 -11.38 -14.20 8.81
N ALA A 41 -11.10 -15.18 9.69
CA ALA A 41 -11.21 -16.60 9.38
C ALA A 41 -12.65 -17.10 9.13
N LYS A 42 -13.67 -16.34 9.55
CA LYS A 42 -15.08 -16.68 9.31
C LYS A 42 -15.49 -16.18 7.93
N LYS A 43 -15.21 -14.90 7.61
CA LYS A 43 -15.52 -14.31 6.30
C LYS A 43 -14.72 -14.94 5.16
N SER A 44 -13.49 -15.40 5.42
CA SER A 44 -12.72 -16.16 4.42
C SER A 44 -13.34 -17.53 4.12
N ALA A 45 -13.87 -18.21 5.13
CA ALA A 45 -14.56 -19.49 4.97
C ALA A 45 -15.95 -19.31 4.30
N GLU A 46 -16.65 -18.21 4.57
CA GLU A 46 -17.88 -17.82 3.88
C GLU A 46 -17.64 -17.53 2.40
N LEU A 47 -16.48 -16.95 2.04
CA LEU A 47 -16.03 -16.78 0.66
C LEU A 47 -15.72 -18.12 -0.03
N ASP A 48 -15.01 -19.04 0.64
CA ASP A 48 -14.76 -20.38 0.09
C ASP A 48 -16.10 -21.11 -0.17
N GLN A 49 -17.05 -21.02 0.77
CA GLN A 49 -18.41 -21.54 0.61
C GLN A 49 -19.20 -20.83 -0.49
N LEU A 50 -19.03 -19.52 -0.70
CA LEU A 50 -19.63 -18.79 -1.81
C LEU A 50 -19.11 -19.29 -3.17
N ARG A 51 -17.79 -19.49 -3.33
CA ARG A 51 -17.22 -20.04 -4.58
C ARG A 51 -17.74 -21.45 -4.86
N VAL A 52 -17.78 -22.31 -3.84
CA VAL A 52 -18.34 -23.67 -3.96
C VAL A 52 -19.82 -23.60 -4.33
N SER A 53 -20.60 -22.74 -3.68
CA SER A 53 -22.05 -22.61 -3.96
C SER A 53 -22.32 -22.10 -5.38
N ALA A 54 -21.51 -21.17 -5.89
CA ALA A 54 -21.57 -20.66 -7.27
C ALA A 54 -21.19 -21.71 -8.34
N ASN A 55 -20.57 -22.83 -7.96
CA ASN A 55 -20.16 -23.91 -8.86
C ASN A 55 -20.69 -25.27 -8.37
N SER A 56 -21.97 -25.31 -7.96
CA SER A 56 -22.65 -26.49 -7.42
C SER A 56 -24.05 -26.67 -8.00
N ASP A 57 -24.66 -27.84 -7.80
CA ASP A 57 -25.98 -28.25 -8.33
C ASP A 57 -27.19 -27.54 -7.67
N LEU A 58 -27.13 -26.21 -7.56
CA LEU A 58 -28.24 -25.37 -7.12
C LEU A 58 -29.25 -25.12 -8.27
N GLY A 59 -30.50 -24.82 -7.91
CA GLY A 59 -31.50 -24.35 -8.88
C GLY A 59 -31.09 -23.05 -9.55
N LEU A 60 -31.39 -22.90 -10.85
CA LEU A 60 -30.82 -21.87 -11.74
C LEU A 60 -30.85 -20.44 -11.18
N GLU A 61 -31.96 -20.01 -10.57
CA GLU A 61 -32.10 -18.66 -10.00
C GLU A 61 -31.18 -18.44 -8.78
N ALA A 62 -31.08 -19.43 -7.89
CA ALA A 62 -30.19 -19.36 -6.73
C ALA A 62 -28.71 -19.48 -7.13
N LEU A 63 -28.40 -20.31 -8.12
CA LEU A 63 -27.06 -20.47 -8.68
C LEU A 63 -26.58 -19.19 -9.38
N LEU A 64 -27.47 -18.54 -10.13
CA LEU A 64 -27.24 -17.21 -10.71
C LEU A 64 -26.98 -16.15 -9.64
N GLU A 65 -27.74 -16.16 -8.53
CA GLU A 65 -27.53 -15.25 -7.42
C GLU A 65 -26.15 -15.44 -6.77
N GLN A 66 -25.72 -16.69 -6.51
CA GLN A 66 -24.39 -16.94 -5.94
C GLN A 66 -23.26 -16.53 -6.91
N ASN A 67 -23.43 -16.74 -8.22
CA ASN A 67 -22.47 -16.27 -9.21
C ASN A 67 -22.38 -14.74 -9.27
N LEU A 68 -23.51 -14.01 -9.22
CA LEU A 68 -23.52 -12.54 -9.19
C LEU A 68 -22.87 -11.99 -7.90
N ARG A 69 -23.16 -12.61 -6.74
CA ARG A 69 -22.49 -12.30 -5.45
C ARG A 69 -20.98 -12.56 -5.53
N TYR A 70 -20.56 -13.68 -6.11
CA TYR A 70 -19.14 -14.01 -6.29
C TYR A 70 -18.45 -13.06 -7.27
N TYR A 71 -19.08 -12.70 -8.40
CA TYR A 71 -18.52 -11.71 -9.32
C TYR A 71 -18.34 -10.33 -8.66
N GLY A 72 -19.33 -9.87 -7.87
CA GLY A 72 -19.21 -8.64 -7.09
C GLY A 72 -18.04 -8.66 -6.10
N PHE A 73 -17.76 -9.81 -5.48
CA PHE A 73 -16.58 -10.03 -4.66
C PHE A 73 -15.26 -9.94 -5.45
N LEU A 74 -15.18 -10.61 -6.61
CA LEU A 74 -14.00 -10.57 -7.48
C LEU A 74 -13.73 -9.15 -8.01
N GLU A 75 -14.77 -8.39 -8.32
CA GLU A 75 -14.66 -6.98 -8.71
C GLU A 75 -14.14 -6.11 -7.56
N GLN A 76 -14.67 -6.29 -6.35
CA GLN A 76 -14.17 -5.63 -5.13
C GLN A 76 -12.69 -5.94 -4.86
N LEU A 77 -12.25 -7.18 -5.07
CA LEU A 77 -10.82 -7.54 -4.94
C LEU A 77 -9.97 -6.91 -6.06
N TYR A 78 -10.49 -6.87 -7.29
CA TYR A 78 -9.80 -6.24 -8.42
C TYR A 78 -9.63 -4.73 -8.24
N LEU A 79 -10.63 -4.03 -7.69
CA LEU A 79 -10.53 -2.61 -7.31
C LEU A 79 -9.48 -2.34 -6.21
N ARG A 80 -9.11 -3.35 -5.41
CA ARG A 80 -8.07 -3.24 -4.38
C ARG A 80 -6.66 -3.57 -4.89
N LEU A 81 -6.50 -4.70 -5.59
CA LEU A 81 -5.18 -5.20 -6.00
C LEU A 81 -4.84 -4.96 -7.48
N GLY A 82 -5.82 -4.76 -8.36
CA GLY A 82 -5.62 -4.60 -9.80
C GLY A 82 -4.77 -5.72 -10.41
N SER A 83 -3.73 -5.35 -11.16
CA SER A 83 -2.75 -6.31 -11.72
C SER A 83 -1.92 -7.05 -10.65
N GLN A 84 -1.84 -6.53 -9.41
CA GLN A 84 -1.08 -7.16 -8.33
C GLN A 84 -1.76 -8.41 -7.76
N CYS A 85 -2.98 -8.78 -8.19
CA CYS A 85 -3.67 -10.00 -7.76
C CYS A 85 -2.82 -11.27 -7.92
N VAL A 86 -1.89 -11.31 -8.89
CA VAL A 86 -0.94 -12.42 -9.11
C VAL A 86 -0.10 -12.71 -7.84
N GLN A 87 0.11 -11.71 -6.98
CA GLN A 87 0.80 -11.88 -5.69
C GLN A 87 0.07 -12.82 -4.71
N LEU A 88 -1.23 -13.07 -4.89
CA LEU A 88 -2.00 -14.04 -4.09
C LEU A 88 -1.57 -15.48 -4.37
N LYS A 89 -0.98 -15.75 -5.55
CA LYS A 89 -0.60 -17.09 -6.03
C LYS A 89 -1.74 -18.12 -5.96
N LEU A 90 -2.94 -17.69 -6.36
CA LEU A 90 -4.09 -18.57 -6.59
C LEU A 90 -3.99 -19.25 -7.96
N ASP A 91 -4.51 -20.45 -8.04
CA ASP A 91 -4.42 -21.35 -9.20
C ASP A 91 -5.79 -21.47 -9.90
N TYR A 92 -6.30 -20.36 -10.43
CA TYR A 92 -7.61 -20.33 -11.11
C TYR A 92 -7.57 -21.28 -12.31
N THR A 93 -8.28 -22.40 -12.19
CA THR A 93 -8.24 -23.49 -13.18
C THR A 93 -9.65 -23.75 -13.69
N TRP A 94 -9.86 -23.51 -14.99
CA TRP A 94 -11.15 -23.58 -15.65
C TRP A 94 -11.06 -24.47 -16.90
N TYR A 95 -12.18 -25.10 -17.21
CA TYR A 95 -12.37 -25.96 -18.38
C TYR A 95 -13.13 -25.18 -19.47
N ASP A 96 -12.85 -25.49 -20.74
CA ASP A 96 -13.65 -25.01 -21.85
C ASP A 96 -14.94 -25.80 -21.98
N ALA A 97 -16.04 -25.08 -22.16
CA ALA A 97 -17.40 -25.58 -22.10
C ALA A 97 -17.60 -26.70 -23.14
N GLU A 98 -18.39 -27.71 -22.80
CA GLU A 98 -18.50 -28.95 -23.60
C GLU A 98 -19.31 -28.77 -24.91
N HIS A 99 -18.73 -28.03 -25.84
CA HIS A 99 -19.23 -27.74 -27.18
C HIS A 99 -18.53 -28.61 -28.23
N GLY A 100 -18.89 -29.89 -28.26
CA GLY A 100 -18.43 -30.83 -29.29
C GLY A 100 -16.97 -31.28 -29.11
N MET A 101 -16.24 -31.42 -30.21
CA MET A 101 -14.95 -32.13 -30.26
C MET A 101 -13.79 -31.47 -29.48
N ASN A 102 -13.92 -30.19 -29.11
CA ASN A 102 -12.89 -29.43 -28.39
C ASN A 102 -13.22 -29.22 -26.89
N GLY A 103 -14.32 -29.79 -26.39
CA GLY A 103 -14.73 -29.65 -25.00
C GLY A 103 -13.72 -30.24 -24.00
N GLY A 104 -13.62 -29.64 -22.81
CA GLY A 104 -12.82 -30.17 -21.71
C GLY A 104 -11.32 -29.87 -21.74
N GLN A 105 -10.81 -29.07 -22.69
CA GLN A 105 -9.48 -28.49 -22.55
C GLN A 105 -9.45 -27.55 -21.34
N LYS A 106 -8.43 -27.68 -20.47
CA LYS A 106 -8.32 -26.88 -19.24
C LYS A 106 -7.14 -25.92 -19.24
N TYR A 107 -7.37 -24.76 -18.63
CA TYR A 107 -6.42 -23.66 -18.54
C TYR A 107 -6.26 -23.23 -17.08
N LYS A 108 -5.02 -22.95 -16.67
CA LYS A 108 -4.66 -22.48 -15.33
C LYS A 108 -3.97 -21.13 -15.43
N GLN A 109 -4.46 -20.12 -14.70
CA GLN A 109 -3.80 -18.81 -14.59
C GLN A 109 -3.85 -18.27 -13.15
N HIS A 110 -2.95 -17.34 -12.82
CA HIS A 110 -2.93 -16.60 -11.54
C HIS A 110 -3.63 -15.24 -11.61
N THR A 111 -4.22 -14.90 -12.75
CA THR A 111 -4.85 -13.61 -13.06
C THR A 111 -6.30 -13.59 -12.58
N LEU A 112 -6.64 -12.66 -11.69
CA LEU A 112 -8.03 -12.47 -11.24
C LEU A 112 -9.00 -12.17 -12.40
N VAL A 113 -8.48 -11.54 -13.46
CA VAL A 113 -9.18 -11.29 -14.73
C VAL A 113 -9.75 -12.58 -15.35
N PHE A 114 -9.04 -13.72 -15.23
CA PHE A 114 -9.46 -15.01 -15.79
C PHE A 114 -10.56 -15.70 -14.95
N GLU A 115 -10.49 -15.58 -13.62
CA GLU A 115 -11.58 -16.00 -12.73
C GLU A 115 -12.84 -15.14 -12.95
N LYS A 116 -12.68 -13.82 -13.11
CA LYS A 116 -13.77 -12.88 -13.41
C LYS A 116 -14.45 -13.20 -14.74
N SER A 117 -13.71 -13.35 -15.83
CA SER A 117 -14.30 -13.60 -17.15
C SER A 117 -14.95 -14.99 -17.24
N SER A 118 -14.37 -16.01 -16.61
CA SER A 118 -14.97 -17.35 -16.53
C SER A 118 -16.26 -17.36 -15.69
N THR A 119 -16.28 -16.64 -14.56
CA THR A 119 -17.49 -16.47 -13.74
C THR A 119 -18.57 -15.71 -14.53
N LEU A 120 -18.21 -14.66 -15.27
CA LEU A 120 -19.15 -13.88 -16.06
C LEU A 120 -19.72 -14.64 -17.27
N PHE A 121 -18.92 -15.52 -17.88
CA PHE A 121 -19.42 -16.48 -18.88
C PHE A 121 -20.54 -17.34 -18.29
N ASN A 122 -20.32 -17.92 -17.10
CA ASN A 122 -21.34 -18.72 -16.43
C ASN A 122 -22.59 -17.90 -16.05
N ILE A 123 -22.45 -16.63 -15.66
CA ILE A 123 -23.61 -15.73 -15.45
C ILE A 123 -24.42 -15.56 -16.75
N GLY A 124 -23.77 -15.29 -17.89
CA GLY A 124 -24.43 -15.16 -19.19
C GLY A 124 -25.15 -16.45 -19.62
N VAL A 125 -24.53 -17.60 -19.40
CA VAL A 125 -25.12 -18.93 -19.65
C VAL A 125 -26.31 -19.20 -18.74
N LEU A 126 -26.21 -18.94 -17.43
CA LEU A 126 -27.31 -19.14 -16.47
C LEU A 126 -28.52 -18.25 -16.80
N LEU A 127 -28.29 -17.02 -17.25
CA LEU A 127 -29.37 -16.12 -17.71
C LEU A 127 -30.06 -16.67 -18.98
N SER A 128 -29.32 -17.25 -19.92
CA SER A 128 -29.88 -17.95 -21.10
C SER A 128 -30.68 -19.20 -20.71
N GLN A 129 -30.16 -20.03 -19.80
CA GLN A 129 -30.85 -21.23 -19.31
C GLN A 129 -32.13 -20.89 -18.53
N LEU A 130 -32.08 -19.85 -17.69
CA LEU A 130 -33.25 -19.31 -16.97
C LEU A 130 -34.31 -18.77 -17.94
N ALA A 131 -33.91 -18.11 -19.03
CA ALA A 131 -34.82 -17.71 -20.10
C ALA A 131 -35.50 -18.92 -20.75
N GLY A 132 -34.76 -20.00 -21.00
CA GLY A 132 -35.28 -21.25 -21.56
C GLY A 132 -36.28 -21.98 -20.65
N GLU A 133 -36.15 -21.84 -19.33
CA GLU A 133 -37.17 -22.31 -18.39
C GLU A 133 -38.40 -21.39 -18.37
N GLN A 134 -38.21 -20.07 -18.25
CA GLN A 134 -39.29 -19.08 -18.21
C GLN A 134 -40.11 -19.05 -19.51
N LEU A 135 -39.50 -19.37 -20.66
CA LEU A 135 -40.16 -19.52 -21.97
C LEU A 135 -41.33 -20.51 -21.94
N ARG A 136 -41.30 -21.52 -21.06
CA ARG A 136 -42.40 -22.50 -20.90
C ARG A 136 -43.67 -21.87 -20.32
N ALA A 137 -43.54 -20.77 -19.57
CA ALA A 137 -44.64 -20.04 -18.96
C ALA A 137 -45.02 -18.77 -19.73
N SER A 138 -44.02 -17.98 -20.16
CA SER A 138 -44.24 -16.64 -20.71
C SER A 138 -43.06 -16.14 -21.55
N TYR A 139 -43.33 -15.83 -22.82
CA TYR A 139 -42.40 -15.12 -23.70
C TYR A 139 -41.96 -13.76 -23.11
N LYS A 140 -42.86 -13.08 -22.39
CA LYS A 140 -42.62 -11.71 -21.89
C LYS A 140 -41.52 -11.68 -20.83
N ASP A 141 -41.41 -12.73 -20.02
CA ASP A 141 -40.54 -12.75 -18.85
C ASP A 141 -39.16 -13.38 -19.17
N ALA A 142 -39.11 -14.26 -20.18
CA ALA A 142 -37.86 -14.77 -20.76
C ALA A 142 -37.03 -13.69 -21.50
N ILE A 143 -37.68 -12.74 -22.19
CA ILE A 143 -37.01 -11.68 -22.97
C ILE A 143 -36.05 -10.83 -22.10
N PRO A 144 -36.44 -10.31 -20.92
CA PRO A 144 -35.51 -9.65 -20.00
C PRO A 144 -34.29 -10.48 -19.60
N GLN A 145 -34.41 -11.80 -19.44
CA GLN A 145 -33.26 -12.63 -19.06
C GLN A 145 -32.27 -12.77 -20.24
N LEU A 146 -32.76 -12.96 -21.47
CA LEU A 146 -31.90 -12.92 -22.66
C LEU A 146 -31.24 -11.55 -22.84
N ALA A 147 -31.96 -10.45 -22.63
CA ALA A 147 -31.38 -9.11 -22.71
C ALA A 147 -30.26 -8.89 -21.67
N ARG A 148 -30.42 -9.41 -20.44
CA ARG A 148 -29.34 -9.43 -19.43
C ARG A 148 -28.16 -10.29 -19.87
N ALA A 149 -28.41 -11.45 -20.49
CA ALA A 149 -27.35 -12.33 -20.99
C ALA A 149 -26.53 -11.67 -22.13
N VAL A 150 -27.20 -10.96 -23.06
CA VAL A 150 -26.55 -10.17 -24.11
C VAL A 150 -25.60 -9.15 -23.49
N ALA A 151 -26.05 -8.38 -22.49
CA ALA A 151 -25.21 -7.39 -21.79
C ALA A 151 -23.94 -8.00 -21.17
N CYS A 152 -24.02 -9.22 -20.62
CA CYS A 152 -22.83 -9.93 -20.12
C CYS A 152 -21.83 -10.24 -21.25
N PHE A 153 -22.27 -10.87 -22.33
CA PHE A 153 -21.39 -11.29 -23.41
C PHE A 153 -20.86 -10.12 -24.26
N GLU A 154 -21.64 -9.06 -24.43
CA GLU A 154 -21.21 -7.81 -25.08
C GLU A 154 -20.10 -7.14 -24.28
N TYR A 155 -20.31 -6.90 -22.97
CA TYR A 155 -19.27 -6.39 -22.06
C TYR A 155 -18.01 -7.28 -22.04
N MET A 156 -18.17 -8.61 -22.07
CA MET A 156 -17.04 -9.53 -22.14
C MET A 156 -16.21 -9.35 -23.41
N SER A 157 -16.86 -9.19 -24.56
CA SER A 157 -16.21 -9.06 -25.86
C SER A 157 -15.36 -7.78 -25.98
N GLU A 158 -15.78 -6.70 -25.33
CA GLU A 158 -15.03 -5.45 -25.25
C GLU A 158 -13.92 -5.47 -24.19
N THR A 159 -14.12 -6.19 -23.08
CA THR A 159 -13.25 -6.12 -21.89
C THR A 159 -12.11 -7.16 -21.88
N PHE A 160 -12.35 -8.39 -22.36
CA PHE A 160 -11.44 -9.54 -22.12
C PHE A 160 -10.70 -10.03 -23.37
N LEU A 161 -10.03 -9.11 -24.08
CA LEU A 161 -9.43 -9.33 -25.40
C LEU A 161 -8.33 -10.42 -25.51
N ASN A 162 -7.71 -10.85 -24.40
CA ASN A 162 -6.48 -11.68 -24.41
C ASN A 162 -6.60 -12.96 -23.56
N SER A 163 -7.71 -13.67 -23.64
CA SER A 163 -7.89 -14.96 -22.94
C SER A 163 -7.16 -16.11 -23.65
N PRO A 164 -6.69 -17.17 -22.95
CA PRO A 164 -6.19 -18.38 -23.61
C PRO A 164 -7.30 -19.39 -23.96
N SER A 165 -8.48 -19.25 -23.35
CA SER A 165 -9.65 -20.12 -23.48
C SER A 165 -10.49 -19.74 -24.70
N VAL A 166 -11.01 -20.71 -25.44
CA VAL A 166 -11.72 -20.45 -26.71
C VAL A 166 -13.10 -19.82 -26.46
N ASP A 167 -13.79 -20.20 -25.38
CA ASP A 167 -15.05 -19.60 -24.94
C ASP A 167 -14.94 -18.09 -24.66
N LEU A 168 -13.75 -17.65 -24.27
CA LEU A 168 -13.46 -16.33 -23.74
C LEU A 168 -12.74 -15.42 -24.74
N GLN A 169 -12.74 -15.78 -26.03
CA GLN A 169 -12.30 -14.88 -27.09
C GLN A 169 -13.35 -13.80 -27.36
N ALA A 170 -12.90 -12.60 -27.76
CA ALA A 170 -13.79 -11.48 -28.09
C ALA A 170 -14.75 -11.82 -29.24
N GLU A 171 -14.27 -12.56 -30.25
CA GLU A 171 -15.06 -13.01 -31.40
C GLU A 171 -16.18 -13.98 -30.99
N ASN A 172 -15.86 -14.99 -30.18
CA ASN A 172 -16.82 -16.01 -29.73
C ASN A 172 -17.85 -15.46 -28.74
N THR A 173 -17.42 -14.58 -27.82
CA THR A 173 -18.35 -13.87 -26.90
C THR A 173 -19.22 -12.87 -27.66
N GLY A 174 -18.68 -12.14 -28.64
CA GLY A 174 -19.45 -11.27 -29.54
C GLY A 174 -20.46 -12.02 -30.41
N PHE A 175 -20.13 -13.25 -30.84
CA PHE A 175 -21.06 -14.17 -31.49
C PHE A 175 -22.18 -14.61 -30.54
N LEU A 176 -21.87 -15.01 -29.31
CA LEU A 176 -22.88 -15.37 -28.30
C LEU A 176 -23.83 -14.20 -27.97
N ALA A 177 -23.30 -12.97 -27.84
CA ALA A 177 -24.11 -11.77 -27.66
C ALA A 177 -25.07 -11.55 -28.85
N ALA A 178 -24.55 -11.60 -30.08
CA ALA A 178 -25.36 -11.46 -31.30
C ALA A 178 -26.43 -12.56 -31.43
N LEU A 179 -26.11 -13.79 -31.03
CA LEU A 179 -27.03 -14.92 -31.07
C LEU A 179 -28.17 -14.75 -30.08
N LEU A 180 -27.88 -14.45 -28.82
CA LEU A 180 -28.89 -14.25 -27.78
C LEU A 180 -29.76 -13.01 -28.05
N HIS A 181 -29.23 -11.98 -28.72
CA HIS A 181 -30.00 -10.83 -29.19
C HIS A 181 -30.95 -11.20 -30.34
N ALA A 182 -30.50 -12.04 -31.28
CA ALA A 182 -31.36 -12.62 -32.31
C ALA A 182 -32.50 -13.46 -31.72
N GLU A 183 -32.19 -14.28 -30.70
CA GLU A 183 -33.20 -15.10 -29.99
C GLU A 183 -34.17 -14.22 -29.16
N ALA A 184 -33.70 -13.16 -28.51
CA ALA A 184 -34.57 -12.22 -27.80
C ALA A 184 -35.56 -11.50 -28.74
N GLN A 185 -35.09 -11.02 -29.90
CA GLN A 185 -35.92 -10.40 -30.94
C GLN A 185 -36.90 -11.41 -31.55
N GLU A 186 -36.51 -12.68 -31.69
CA GLU A 186 -37.40 -13.79 -32.05
C GLU A 186 -38.50 -13.99 -31.00
N LEU A 187 -38.18 -14.06 -29.71
CA LEU A 187 -39.18 -14.22 -28.65
C LEU A 187 -40.16 -13.04 -28.63
N PHE A 188 -39.69 -11.81 -28.85
CA PHE A 188 -40.56 -10.64 -28.96
C PHE A 188 -41.50 -10.72 -30.17
N LEU A 189 -40.98 -11.08 -31.34
CA LEU A 189 -41.77 -11.30 -32.55
C LEU A 189 -42.85 -12.38 -32.34
N LEU A 190 -42.47 -13.53 -31.76
CA LEU A 190 -43.38 -14.62 -31.44
C LEU A 190 -44.46 -14.20 -30.44
N ASN A 191 -44.10 -13.41 -29.43
CA ASN A 191 -45.05 -12.83 -28.49
C ASN A 191 -46.08 -11.92 -29.20
N VAL A 192 -45.64 -11.06 -30.13
CA VAL A 192 -46.54 -10.19 -30.91
C VAL A 192 -47.43 -10.98 -31.87
N ILE A 193 -46.94 -12.06 -32.48
CA ILE A 193 -47.72 -12.97 -33.33
C ILE A 193 -48.78 -13.73 -32.52
N ASN A 194 -48.41 -14.26 -31.35
CA ASN A 194 -49.30 -15.07 -30.53
C ASN A 194 -50.34 -14.22 -29.75
N SER A 195 -50.11 -12.90 -29.58
CA SER A 195 -50.93 -12.01 -28.73
C SER A 195 -51.90 -11.06 -29.47
N GLY A 196 -52.32 -11.36 -30.71
CA GLY A 196 -53.42 -10.62 -31.35
C GLY A 196 -53.53 -10.74 -32.88
N ASP A 197 -54.39 -9.90 -33.46
CA ASP A 197 -54.71 -9.88 -34.90
C ASP A 197 -53.49 -9.59 -35.80
N ALA A 198 -52.73 -10.62 -36.15
CA ALA A 198 -51.53 -10.53 -36.99
C ALA A 198 -51.79 -9.76 -38.30
N THR A 199 -52.91 -10.01 -38.97
CA THR A 199 -53.31 -9.38 -40.24
C THR A 199 -53.43 -7.86 -40.17
N LYS A 200 -53.77 -7.29 -38.99
CA LYS A 200 -53.85 -5.85 -38.75
C LYS A 200 -52.49 -5.21 -38.40
N ARG A 201 -51.45 -6.04 -38.19
CA ARG A 201 -50.10 -5.64 -37.78
C ARG A 201 -49.02 -6.03 -38.80
N ALA A 202 -49.39 -6.41 -40.02
CA ALA A 202 -48.48 -6.89 -41.06
C ALA A 202 -47.22 -6.00 -41.27
N SER A 203 -47.37 -4.66 -41.35
CA SER A 203 -46.22 -3.75 -41.50
C SER A 203 -45.29 -3.71 -40.27
N LEU A 204 -45.79 -3.99 -39.06
CA LEU A 204 -44.98 -4.11 -37.85
C LEU A 204 -44.26 -5.47 -37.82
N LEU A 205 -45.00 -6.55 -38.06
CA LEU A 205 -44.47 -7.91 -38.12
C LEU A 205 -43.35 -8.05 -39.18
N CYS A 206 -43.53 -7.41 -40.34
CA CYS A 206 -42.51 -7.33 -41.38
C CYS A 206 -41.19 -6.73 -40.86
N ARG A 207 -41.22 -5.59 -40.16
CA ARG A 207 -40.00 -4.93 -39.63
C ARG A 207 -39.33 -5.74 -38.53
N LEU A 208 -40.13 -6.29 -37.60
CA LEU A 208 -39.62 -7.12 -36.51
C LEU A 208 -38.96 -8.40 -37.03
N ALA A 209 -39.61 -9.10 -37.97
CA ALA A 209 -39.09 -10.30 -38.63
C ALA A 209 -37.87 -10.01 -39.52
N TYR A 210 -37.86 -8.90 -40.27
CA TYR A 210 -36.70 -8.53 -41.07
C TYR A 210 -35.48 -8.18 -40.19
N THR A 211 -35.71 -7.53 -39.04
CA THR A 211 -34.65 -7.26 -38.04
C THR A 211 -34.12 -8.57 -37.43
N CYS A 212 -35.01 -9.49 -37.04
CA CYS A 212 -34.65 -10.82 -36.55
C CYS A 212 -33.81 -11.61 -37.59
N ALA A 213 -34.23 -11.60 -38.86
CA ALA A 213 -33.48 -12.21 -39.95
C ALA A 213 -32.11 -11.57 -40.16
N ARG A 214 -31.96 -10.25 -39.95
CA ARG A 214 -30.65 -9.56 -40.00
C ARG A 214 -29.74 -9.87 -38.81
N PHE A 215 -30.28 -10.06 -37.61
CA PHE A 215 -29.48 -10.52 -36.46
C PHE A 215 -28.98 -11.96 -36.67
N TYR A 216 -29.83 -12.87 -37.15
CA TYR A 216 -29.37 -14.20 -37.57
C TYR A 216 -28.40 -14.16 -38.75
N ARG A 217 -28.50 -13.17 -39.66
CA ARG A 217 -27.52 -12.97 -40.75
C ARG A 217 -26.13 -12.61 -40.23
N LYS A 218 -26.01 -11.75 -39.21
CA LYS A 218 -24.74 -11.50 -38.50
C LYS A 218 -24.16 -12.79 -37.91
N CYS A 219 -25.00 -13.65 -37.35
CA CYS A 219 -24.59 -14.95 -36.82
C CYS A 219 -24.20 -15.96 -37.93
N VAL A 220 -24.76 -15.84 -39.14
CA VAL A 220 -24.33 -16.60 -40.33
C VAL A 220 -23.01 -16.07 -40.92
N GLU A 221 -22.73 -14.78 -40.80
CA GLU A 221 -21.48 -14.17 -41.28
C GLU A 221 -20.26 -14.69 -40.51
N PHE A 222 -20.37 -14.84 -39.18
CA PHE A 222 -19.38 -15.54 -38.33
C PHE A 222 -19.09 -16.99 -38.76
N TYR A 223 -20.05 -17.68 -39.39
CA TYR A 223 -19.88 -19.04 -39.92
C TYR A 223 -19.41 -19.09 -41.39
N LYS A 224 -19.05 -17.95 -42.00
CA LYS A 224 -18.49 -17.86 -43.36
C LYS A 224 -17.02 -17.46 -43.39
N GLU A 225 -16.53 -16.84 -42.34
CA GLU A 225 -15.12 -16.46 -42.21
C GLU A 225 -14.30 -17.70 -41.80
N ASP A 226 -13.15 -17.89 -42.46
CA ASP A 226 -12.11 -18.89 -42.22
C ASP A 226 -12.52 -20.34 -41.87
N THR A 227 -13.23 -21.02 -42.79
CA THR A 227 -13.30 -22.50 -42.79
C THR A 227 -12.27 -23.15 -43.72
N THR A 228 -10.98 -22.96 -43.41
CA THR A 228 -9.88 -23.68 -44.09
C THR A 228 -9.94 -25.20 -43.91
N GLU A 229 -10.57 -25.68 -42.83
CA GLU A 229 -10.73 -27.11 -42.50
C GLU A 229 -12.04 -27.75 -43.03
N GLY A 230 -12.63 -27.17 -44.07
CA GLY A 230 -13.69 -27.81 -44.87
C GLY A 230 -15.10 -27.77 -44.28
N PRO A 231 -16.12 -28.29 -45.01
CA PRO A 231 -17.54 -27.93 -44.83
C PRO A 231 -18.24 -28.49 -43.57
N ALA A 232 -17.50 -29.11 -42.66
CA ALA A 232 -18.01 -29.72 -41.44
C ALA A 232 -17.36 -29.19 -40.15
N ALA A 233 -16.23 -28.48 -40.24
CA ALA A 233 -15.70 -27.72 -39.12
C ALA A 233 -16.62 -26.53 -38.80
N VAL A 234 -16.67 -26.16 -37.51
CA VAL A 234 -17.41 -24.98 -37.03
C VAL A 234 -16.49 -24.27 -36.03
N PRO A 235 -16.24 -22.96 -36.17
CA PRO A 235 -15.22 -22.26 -35.37
C PRO A 235 -15.55 -22.22 -33.88
N TYR A 236 -16.84 -22.15 -33.52
CA TYR A 236 -17.31 -22.18 -32.14
C TYR A 236 -18.73 -22.73 -31.99
N GLY A 237 -18.98 -23.40 -30.86
CA GLY A 237 -20.27 -24.02 -30.53
C GLY A 237 -20.48 -25.43 -31.09
N GLU A 238 -21.69 -25.98 -30.94
CA GLU A 238 -22.02 -27.28 -31.51
C GLU A 238 -22.28 -27.19 -33.02
N THR A 239 -21.92 -28.24 -33.78
CA THR A 239 -22.13 -28.30 -35.24
C THR A 239 -23.58 -28.05 -35.67
N LYS A 240 -24.56 -28.43 -34.85
CA LYS A 240 -25.99 -28.20 -35.09
C LYS A 240 -26.38 -26.71 -35.06
N TRP A 241 -25.63 -25.85 -34.34
CA TRP A 241 -25.98 -24.43 -34.19
C TRP A 241 -25.94 -23.69 -35.52
N ARG A 242 -24.93 -23.95 -36.37
CA ARG A 242 -24.83 -23.43 -37.74
C ARG A 242 -26.12 -23.65 -38.54
N ASP A 243 -26.60 -24.89 -38.57
CA ASP A 243 -27.75 -25.26 -39.39
C ASP A 243 -29.08 -24.77 -38.78
N VAL A 244 -29.16 -24.65 -37.44
CA VAL A 244 -30.29 -23.96 -36.76
C VAL A 244 -30.30 -22.46 -37.07
N VAL A 245 -29.16 -21.77 -37.00
CA VAL A 245 -29.03 -20.34 -37.28
C VAL A 245 -29.34 -20.02 -38.76
N HIS A 246 -28.85 -20.83 -39.70
CA HIS A 246 -29.23 -20.75 -41.12
C HIS A 246 -30.74 -20.97 -41.34
N MET A 247 -31.33 -21.98 -40.68
CA MET A 247 -32.77 -22.24 -40.73
C MET A 247 -33.58 -21.05 -40.19
N LYS A 248 -33.22 -20.50 -39.01
CA LYS A 248 -33.89 -19.34 -38.42
C LYS A 248 -33.75 -18.08 -39.28
N MET A 249 -32.58 -17.83 -39.87
CA MET A 249 -32.37 -16.70 -40.80
C MET A 249 -33.36 -16.73 -41.97
N HIS A 250 -33.42 -17.85 -42.70
CA HIS A 250 -34.30 -17.97 -43.87
C HIS A 250 -35.79 -18.06 -43.50
N LEU A 251 -36.13 -18.68 -42.36
CA LEU A 251 -37.48 -18.67 -41.80
C LEU A 251 -37.96 -17.23 -41.57
N TYR A 252 -37.20 -16.41 -40.85
CA TYR A 252 -37.61 -15.04 -40.55
C TYR A 252 -37.55 -14.09 -41.75
N GLU A 253 -36.67 -14.36 -42.73
CA GLU A 253 -36.68 -13.67 -44.02
C GLU A 253 -37.97 -13.98 -44.82
N GLY A 254 -38.41 -15.24 -44.87
CA GLY A 254 -39.67 -15.62 -45.51
C GLY A 254 -40.90 -15.09 -44.78
N VAL A 255 -40.90 -15.08 -43.44
CA VAL A 255 -41.95 -14.45 -42.62
C VAL A 255 -42.00 -12.93 -42.85
N ALA A 256 -40.86 -12.26 -42.98
CA ALA A 256 -40.80 -10.84 -43.31
C ALA A 256 -41.37 -10.55 -44.71
N ALA A 257 -40.97 -11.33 -45.72
CA ALA A 257 -41.47 -11.22 -47.08
C ALA A 257 -43.00 -11.44 -47.17
N TYR A 258 -43.52 -12.47 -46.51
CA TYR A 258 -44.96 -12.74 -46.43
C TYR A 258 -45.75 -11.58 -45.78
N ASN A 259 -45.28 -11.06 -44.63
CA ASN A 259 -45.93 -9.92 -43.97
C ASN A 259 -45.81 -8.62 -44.79
N SER A 260 -44.74 -8.45 -45.57
CA SER A 260 -44.60 -7.34 -46.52
C SER A 260 -45.61 -7.45 -47.67
N ALA A 261 -45.79 -8.64 -48.24
CA ALA A 261 -46.77 -8.91 -49.29
C ALA A 261 -48.21 -8.61 -48.82
N LEU A 262 -48.59 -9.05 -47.61
CA LEU A 262 -49.90 -8.72 -47.02
C LEU A 262 -50.12 -7.20 -46.86
N ALA A 263 -49.08 -6.44 -46.52
CA ALA A 263 -49.17 -4.98 -46.41
C ALA A 263 -49.27 -4.29 -47.79
N LEU A 264 -48.68 -4.86 -48.84
CA LEU A 264 -48.76 -4.35 -50.22
C LEU A 264 -50.06 -4.73 -50.92
N GLU A 265 -50.63 -5.90 -50.62
CA GLU A 265 -51.97 -6.31 -51.01
C GLU A 265 -53.03 -5.34 -50.43
N GLN A 266 -52.93 -5.00 -49.13
CA GLN A 266 -53.76 -3.96 -48.50
C GLN A 266 -53.57 -2.57 -49.12
N ALA A 267 -52.43 -2.32 -49.79
CA ALA A 267 -52.14 -1.08 -50.53
C ALA A 267 -52.46 -1.17 -52.04
N GLY A 268 -53.07 -2.26 -52.50
CA GLY A 268 -53.46 -2.45 -53.91
C GLY A 268 -52.31 -2.71 -54.89
N LYS A 269 -51.10 -3.02 -54.41
CA LYS A 269 -49.90 -3.26 -55.24
C LYS A 269 -49.63 -4.76 -55.37
N ILE A 270 -50.42 -5.42 -56.22
CA ILE A 270 -50.56 -6.88 -56.22
C ILE A 270 -49.42 -7.57 -56.99
N GLY A 271 -48.90 -6.98 -58.07
CA GLY A 271 -47.72 -7.51 -58.78
C GLY A 271 -46.46 -7.50 -57.91
N HIS A 272 -46.27 -6.46 -57.09
CA HIS A 272 -45.24 -6.43 -56.05
C HIS A 272 -45.48 -7.45 -54.92
N ALA A 273 -46.73 -7.72 -54.56
CA ALA A 273 -47.06 -8.73 -53.54
C ALA A 273 -46.77 -10.15 -54.02
N VAL A 274 -47.04 -10.48 -55.30
CA VAL A 274 -46.71 -11.79 -55.90
C VAL A 274 -45.21 -12.08 -55.82
N GLY A 275 -44.35 -11.19 -56.33
CA GLY A 275 -42.89 -11.42 -56.31
C GLY A 275 -42.30 -11.52 -54.89
N LEU A 276 -42.92 -10.89 -53.89
CA LEU A 276 -42.56 -11.08 -52.48
C LEU A 276 -43.01 -12.44 -51.93
N LEU A 277 -44.15 -12.96 -52.36
CA LEU A 277 -44.62 -14.31 -51.99
C LEU A 277 -43.77 -15.40 -52.66
N GLU A 278 -43.32 -15.19 -53.90
CA GLU A 278 -42.34 -16.08 -54.57
C GLU A 278 -41.01 -16.10 -53.80
N LYS A 279 -40.50 -14.93 -53.41
CA LYS A 279 -39.30 -14.82 -52.56
C LYS A 279 -39.49 -15.49 -51.19
N ALA A 280 -40.66 -15.32 -50.57
CA ALA A 280 -41.01 -15.97 -49.31
C ALA A 280 -40.99 -17.51 -49.45
N ALA A 281 -41.58 -18.03 -50.53
CA ALA A 281 -41.58 -19.47 -50.82
C ALA A 281 -40.15 -20.00 -51.04
N ALA A 282 -39.29 -19.26 -51.77
CA ALA A 282 -37.89 -19.63 -51.97
C ALA A 282 -37.10 -19.71 -50.66
N SER A 283 -37.22 -18.70 -49.78
CA SER A 283 -36.60 -18.72 -48.44
C SER A 283 -37.14 -19.86 -47.55
N MET A 284 -38.42 -20.24 -47.69
CA MET A 284 -38.99 -21.39 -46.96
C MET A 284 -38.47 -22.75 -47.47
N VAL A 285 -38.11 -22.85 -48.76
CA VAL A 285 -37.44 -24.04 -49.30
C VAL A 285 -36.01 -24.18 -48.76
N THR A 286 -35.23 -23.09 -48.69
CA THR A 286 -33.87 -23.14 -48.11
C THR A 286 -33.88 -23.33 -46.58
N ALA A 287 -34.83 -22.74 -45.86
CA ALA A 287 -35.05 -23.06 -44.45
C ALA A 287 -35.34 -24.57 -44.27
N ASN A 288 -36.14 -25.16 -45.16
CA ASN A 288 -36.43 -26.60 -45.15
C ASN A 288 -35.24 -27.49 -45.54
N THR A 289 -34.26 -27.04 -46.32
CA THR A 289 -33.04 -27.83 -46.57
C THR A 289 -32.14 -27.87 -45.33
N HIS A 290 -32.00 -26.76 -44.59
CA HIS A 290 -31.28 -26.78 -43.31
C HIS A 290 -32.04 -27.60 -42.24
N ARG A 291 -33.38 -27.49 -42.16
CA ARG A 291 -34.19 -28.39 -41.32
C ARG A 291 -33.98 -29.87 -41.66
N LYS A 292 -33.81 -30.22 -42.94
CA LYS A 292 -33.53 -31.60 -43.39
C LYS A 292 -32.15 -32.09 -42.94
N ALA A 293 -31.12 -31.24 -42.95
CA ALA A 293 -29.81 -31.59 -42.39
C ALA A 293 -29.88 -31.95 -40.89
N LEU A 294 -30.75 -31.26 -40.13
CA LEU A 294 -30.96 -31.49 -38.69
C LEU A 294 -31.75 -32.78 -38.36
N GLN A 295 -32.30 -33.52 -39.33
CA GLN A 295 -33.24 -34.64 -39.08
C GLN A 295 -32.64 -35.86 -38.37
N GLY A 296 -31.32 -35.96 -38.25
CA GLY A 296 -30.66 -36.93 -37.37
C GLY A 296 -30.80 -36.62 -35.87
N THR A 297 -31.33 -35.44 -35.52
CA THR A 297 -31.48 -34.97 -34.14
C THR A 297 -32.94 -34.64 -33.81
N ALA A 298 -33.37 -34.88 -32.58
CA ALA A 298 -34.72 -34.52 -32.12
C ALA A 298 -34.94 -33.00 -31.96
N TYR A 299 -33.88 -32.19 -32.10
CA TYR A 299 -33.77 -30.82 -31.59
C TYR A 299 -34.76 -29.81 -32.20
N CYS A 300 -35.26 -30.06 -33.41
CA CYS A 300 -36.20 -29.16 -34.10
C CYS A 300 -37.40 -29.88 -34.74
N ARG A 301 -37.70 -31.13 -34.36
CA ARG A 301 -38.65 -31.98 -35.11
C ARG A 301 -40.13 -31.68 -34.82
N GLU A 302 -40.47 -31.26 -33.59
CA GLU A 302 -41.86 -31.17 -33.12
C GLU A 302 -42.32 -29.73 -32.78
N GLU A 303 -41.39 -28.79 -32.62
CA GLU A 303 -41.69 -27.43 -32.11
C GLU A 303 -41.93 -26.39 -33.22
N ALA A 304 -41.26 -26.53 -34.38
CA ALA A 304 -41.31 -25.56 -35.48
C ALA A 304 -42.06 -26.11 -36.70
N ASP A 305 -43.33 -25.72 -36.85
CA ASP A 305 -44.20 -26.09 -37.98
C ASP A 305 -43.83 -25.33 -39.29
N LEU A 306 -42.62 -25.60 -39.78
CA LEU A 306 -42.11 -25.09 -41.04
C LEU A 306 -42.89 -25.62 -42.26
N ASP A 307 -43.51 -26.78 -42.16
CA ASP A 307 -44.31 -27.37 -43.25
C ASP A 307 -45.68 -26.67 -43.38
N GLY A 308 -46.38 -26.40 -42.27
CA GLY A 308 -47.62 -25.62 -42.25
C GLY A 308 -47.43 -24.18 -42.69
N ILE A 309 -46.37 -23.50 -42.23
CA ILE A 309 -46.00 -22.14 -42.71
C ILE A 309 -45.75 -22.16 -44.23
N THR A 310 -45.05 -23.19 -44.72
CA THR A 310 -44.81 -23.37 -46.16
C THR A 310 -46.12 -23.58 -46.93
N SER A 311 -47.10 -24.31 -46.38
CA SER A 311 -48.42 -24.46 -47.02
C SER A 311 -49.15 -23.13 -47.12
N VAL A 312 -49.26 -22.38 -46.01
CA VAL A 312 -49.95 -21.07 -45.96
C VAL A 312 -49.37 -20.08 -46.97
N ILE A 313 -48.04 -20.00 -47.10
CA ILE A 313 -47.36 -19.13 -48.08
C ILE A 313 -47.66 -19.58 -49.51
N ASN A 314 -47.62 -20.88 -49.80
CA ASN A 314 -47.90 -21.42 -51.14
C ASN A 314 -49.39 -21.32 -51.53
N GLU A 315 -50.30 -21.44 -50.58
CA GLU A 315 -51.74 -21.22 -50.80
C GLU A 315 -52.01 -19.74 -51.09
N LYS A 316 -51.44 -18.83 -50.28
CA LYS A 316 -51.58 -17.40 -50.49
C LYS A 316 -50.96 -16.94 -51.83
N LEU A 317 -49.79 -17.47 -52.20
CA LEU A 317 -49.17 -17.27 -53.52
C LEU A 317 -50.14 -17.66 -54.64
N LYS A 318 -50.67 -18.90 -54.62
CA LYS A 318 -51.62 -19.37 -55.64
C LYS A 318 -52.87 -18.50 -55.76
N THR A 319 -53.41 -18.01 -54.64
CA THR A 319 -54.55 -17.08 -54.65
C THR A 319 -54.17 -15.74 -55.26
N THR A 320 -53.14 -15.07 -54.74
CA THR A 320 -52.77 -13.71 -55.17
C THR A 320 -52.22 -13.69 -56.61
N THR A 321 -51.50 -14.72 -57.07
CA THR A 321 -51.12 -14.88 -58.49
C THR A 321 -52.35 -15.05 -59.37
N LYS A 322 -53.28 -15.95 -59.02
CA LYS A 322 -54.54 -16.14 -59.78
C LYS A 322 -55.34 -14.85 -59.88
N ASP A 323 -55.49 -14.12 -58.78
CA ASP A 323 -56.24 -12.87 -58.78
C ASP A 323 -55.50 -11.79 -59.60
N ASN A 324 -54.17 -11.80 -59.65
CA ASN A 324 -53.41 -10.97 -60.58
C ASN A 324 -53.68 -11.34 -62.06
N ASP A 325 -53.59 -12.63 -62.39
CA ASP A 325 -53.72 -13.14 -63.77
C ASP A 325 -55.13 -12.96 -64.37
N TYR A 326 -56.18 -12.94 -63.53
CA TYR A 326 -57.57 -12.84 -63.99
C TYR A 326 -58.25 -11.49 -63.69
N ILE A 327 -57.74 -10.70 -62.75
CA ILE A 327 -58.38 -9.43 -62.32
C ILE A 327 -57.42 -8.25 -62.52
N TYR A 328 -56.30 -8.22 -61.79
CA TYR A 328 -55.53 -6.98 -61.63
C TYR A 328 -54.53 -6.68 -62.75
N HIS A 329 -53.96 -7.72 -63.37
CA HIS A 329 -52.97 -7.62 -64.45
C HIS A 329 -51.76 -6.70 -64.10
N ASP A 330 -51.39 -6.62 -62.81
CA ASP A 330 -50.29 -5.78 -62.33
C ASP A 330 -48.93 -6.44 -62.62
N HIS A 331 -47.93 -5.63 -62.92
CA HIS A 331 -46.63 -6.12 -63.39
C HIS A 331 -45.81 -6.67 -62.22
N VAL A 332 -45.47 -7.97 -62.26
CA VAL A 332 -44.56 -8.61 -61.29
C VAL A 332 -43.10 -8.23 -61.61
N PRO A 333 -42.40 -7.47 -60.76
CA PRO A 333 -41.00 -7.10 -61.00
C PRO A 333 -40.04 -8.13 -60.40
N SER A 334 -38.97 -8.47 -61.13
CA SER A 334 -37.99 -9.48 -60.70
C SER A 334 -37.11 -9.03 -59.51
N ASP A 335 -36.73 -7.75 -59.48
CA ASP A 335 -35.69 -7.23 -58.58
C ASP A 335 -36.24 -6.72 -57.23
N ILE A 336 -36.97 -7.55 -56.50
CA ILE A 336 -37.52 -7.16 -55.19
C ILE A 336 -36.57 -7.49 -54.04
N SER A 337 -35.93 -6.47 -53.48
CA SER A 337 -35.27 -6.57 -52.17
C SER A 337 -36.11 -6.05 -51.01
N LEU A 338 -35.88 -6.65 -49.84
CA LEU A 338 -36.46 -6.24 -48.56
C LEU A 338 -35.70 -5.08 -47.91
N ASP A 339 -34.53 -4.69 -48.43
CA ASP A 339 -33.62 -3.71 -47.80
C ASP A 339 -34.21 -2.29 -47.67
N SER A 340 -35.30 -1.99 -48.39
CA SER A 340 -36.08 -0.77 -48.20
C SER A 340 -36.91 -0.75 -46.90
N THR A 341 -37.01 -1.88 -46.21
CA THR A 341 -37.74 -2.05 -44.95
C THR A 341 -36.95 -1.45 -43.78
N LYS A 342 -37.53 -0.42 -43.14
CA LYS A 342 -36.93 0.17 -41.93
C LYS A 342 -36.81 -0.89 -40.83
N LEU A 343 -35.58 -1.14 -40.38
CA LEU A 343 -35.28 -1.99 -39.23
C LEU A 343 -35.95 -1.45 -37.96
N MET A 344 -36.27 -2.35 -37.04
CA MET A 344 -36.89 -2.09 -35.76
C MET A 344 -36.46 -3.18 -34.78
N ASP A 345 -35.42 -2.87 -34.02
CA ASP A 345 -35.11 -3.63 -32.81
C ASP A 345 -36.16 -3.30 -31.73
N ALA A 346 -36.62 -4.33 -31.02
CA ALA A 346 -37.55 -4.19 -29.90
C ALA A 346 -36.86 -4.49 -28.55
N ILE A 347 -35.61 -4.95 -28.56
CA ILE A 347 -34.87 -5.38 -27.38
C ILE A 347 -34.02 -4.22 -26.86
N LYS A 348 -34.34 -3.73 -25.66
CA LYS A 348 -33.44 -2.83 -24.93
C LYS A 348 -32.51 -3.66 -24.05
N VAL A 349 -31.26 -3.81 -24.49
CA VAL A 349 -30.17 -4.34 -23.66
C VAL A 349 -29.95 -3.39 -22.46
N PRO A 350 -29.84 -3.90 -21.22
CA PRO A 350 -29.49 -3.09 -20.05
C PRO A 350 -27.98 -2.84 -19.98
N GLU A 351 -27.56 -1.75 -19.35
CA GLU A 351 -26.15 -1.50 -19.04
C GLU A 351 -25.62 -2.53 -18.04
N PHE A 352 -24.38 -3.01 -18.23
CA PHE A 352 -23.77 -4.04 -17.40
C PHE A 352 -23.67 -3.63 -15.91
N ASP A 353 -23.34 -2.37 -15.63
CA ASP A 353 -23.26 -1.86 -14.25
C ASP A 353 -24.62 -1.92 -13.52
N ALA A 354 -25.74 -1.81 -14.24
CA ALA A 354 -27.08 -1.96 -13.67
C ALA A 354 -27.42 -3.43 -13.30
N LEU A 355 -26.71 -4.41 -13.88
CA LEU A 355 -26.84 -5.83 -13.54
C LEU A 355 -26.05 -6.18 -12.27
N VAL A 356 -24.84 -5.64 -12.13
CA VAL A 356 -23.88 -6.01 -11.08
C VAL A 356 -23.92 -5.06 -9.87
N GLY A 357 -24.26 -3.78 -10.06
CA GLY A 357 -24.22 -2.73 -9.04
C GLY A 357 -24.81 -3.10 -7.66
N PRO A 358 -26.03 -3.66 -7.56
CA PRO A 358 -26.61 -4.07 -6.28
C PRO A 358 -25.80 -5.15 -5.55
N TYR A 359 -25.17 -6.06 -6.29
CA TYR A 359 -24.30 -7.11 -5.74
C TYR A 359 -22.92 -6.56 -5.38
N LEU A 360 -22.42 -5.56 -6.12
CA LEU A 360 -21.17 -4.86 -5.82
C LEU A 360 -21.29 -4.04 -4.53
N GLU A 361 -22.41 -3.35 -4.31
CA GLU A 361 -22.69 -2.59 -3.09
C GLU A 361 -22.79 -3.53 -1.88
N ALA A 362 -23.60 -4.59 -1.96
CA ALA A 362 -23.71 -5.61 -0.91
C ALA A 362 -22.37 -6.33 -0.61
N ALA A 363 -21.55 -6.57 -1.64
CA ALA A 363 -20.20 -7.10 -1.45
C ALA A 363 -19.25 -6.10 -0.79
N THR A 364 -19.44 -4.78 -1.00
CA THR A 364 -18.51 -3.74 -0.53
C THR A 364 -18.32 -3.76 0.99
N GLU A 365 -19.40 -3.86 1.77
CA GLU A 365 -19.32 -3.93 3.23
C GLU A 365 -18.55 -5.16 3.71
N THR A 366 -18.91 -6.34 3.18
CA THR A 366 -18.26 -7.62 3.54
C THR A 366 -16.77 -7.62 3.15
N CYS A 367 -16.45 -7.09 1.97
CA CYS A 367 -15.10 -6.95 1.45
C CYS A 367 -14.27 -5.93 2.24
N ASN A 368 -14.84 -4.85 2.75
CA ASN A 368 -14.11 -3.86 3.55
C ASN A 368 -13.54 -4.46 4.85
N ASP A 369 -14.28 -5.35 5.50
CA ASP A 369 -13.79 -6.07 6.68
C ASP A 369 -12.79 -7.17 6.31
N LEU A 370 -13.10 -8.04 5.34
CA LEU A 370 -12.21 -9.14 4.94
C LEU A 370 -10.87 -8.65 4.38
N PHE A 371 -10.89 -7.53 3.64
CA PHE A 371 -9.72 -6.95 2.99
C PHE A 371 -9.10 -5.78 3.76
N ARG A 372 -9.32 -5.68 5.08
CA ARG A 372 -8.73 -4.61 5.89
C ARG A 372 -7.19 -4.56 5.82
N GLY A 373 -6.53 -5.71 5.61
CA GLY A 373 -5.08 -5.81 5.33
C GLY A 373 -4.72 -5.92 3.84
N ILE A 374 -5.63 -5.59 2.91
CA ILE A 374 -5.38 -5.61 1.47
C ILE A 374 -5.77 -4.24 0.89
N VAL A 375 -5.01 -3.24 1.34
CA VAL A 375 -5.15 -1.84 0.94
C VAL A 375 -4.49 -1.61 -0.44
N PRO A 376 -5.10 -0.83 -1.35
CA PRO A 376 -4.51 -0.53 -2.66
C PRO A 376 -3.17 0.22 -2.54
N MET A 377 -2.24 -0.04 -3.47
CA MET A 377 -0.97 0.73 -3.53
C MET A 377 -1.22 2.24 -3.65
N ALA A 378 -2.20 2.64 -4.48
CA ALA A 378 -2.60 4.05 -4.61
C ALA A 378 -3.17 4.65 -3.31
N VAL A 379 -3.73 3.83 -2.41
CA VAL A 379 -4.15 4.29 -1.08
C VAL A 379 -2.94 4.41 -0.15
N TYR A 380 -1.99 3.47 -0.15
CA TYR A 380 -0.74 3.63 0.61
C TYR A 380 0.09 4.84 0.17
N GLU A 381 0.14 5.14 -1.13
CA GLU A 381 0.79 6.35 -1.65
C GLU A 381 0.09 7.63 -1.13
N ARG A 382 -1.24 7.65 -1.11
CA ARG A 382 -2.05 8.78 -0.61
C ARG A 382 -2.01 8.90 0.92
N GLU A 383 -1.97 7.78 1.64
CA GLU A 383 -1.76 7.71 3.09
C GLU A 383 -0.37 8.21 3.48
N SER A 384 0.66 7.84 2.74
CA SER A 384 2.03 8.34 2.92
C SER A 384 2.14 9.84 2.67
N LEU A 385 1.48 10.36 1.62
CA LEU A 385 1.37 11.80 1.37
C LEU A 385 0.64 12.52 2.52
N TYR A 386 -0.47 12.00 3.01
CA TYR A 386 -1.20 12.58 4.14
C TYR A 386 -0.41 12.51 5.45
N THR A 387 0.38 11.44 5.66
CA THR A 387 1.28 11.29 6.81
C THR A 387 2.43 12.31 6.76
N GLU A 388 2.94 12.65 5.58
CA GLU A 388 3.93 13.71 5.43
C GLU A 388 3.32 15.12 5.60
N GLU A 389 2.10 15.39 5.11
CA GLU A 389 1.38 16.66 5.39
C GLU A 389 1.12 16.80 6.91
N LYS A 390 0.69 15.73 7.59
CA LYS A 390 0.61 15.65 9.07
C LYS A 390 1.96 15.90 9.74
N ALA A 391 3.03 15.30 9.24
CA ALA A 391 4.37 15.49 9.78
C ALA A 391 4.88 16.93 9.59
N GLN A 392 4.54 17.59 8.49
CA GLN A 392 4.87 19.00 8.25
C GLN A 392 4.07 19.95 9.14
N LEU A 393 2.78 19.67 9.38
CA LEU A 393 2.00 20.39 10.39
C LEU A 393 2.59 20.21 11.79
N LEU A 394 2.86 18.96 12.19
CA LEU A 394 3.42 18.65 13.50
C LEU A 394 4.82 19.27 13.70
N ARG A 395 5.70 19.23 12.68
CA ARG A 395 7.01 19.91 12.71
C ARG A 395 6.82 21.41 12.95
N ARG A 396 5.99 22.10 12.15
CA ARG A 396 5.73 23.54 12.30
C ARG A 396 5.27 23.92 13.71
N GLU A 397 4.31 23.17 14.27
CA GLU A 397 3.79 23.44 15.61
C GLU A 397 4.83 23.13 16.70
N VAL A 398 5.65 22.08 16.53
CA VAL A 398 6.77 21.77 17.44
C VAL A 398 7.84 22.85 17.37
N ASP A 399 8.27 23.26 16.18
CA ASP A 399 9.29 24.31 15.97
C ASP A 399 8.85 25.63 16.62
N ALA A 400 7.57 26.00 16.48
CA ALA A 400 6.99 27.19 17.11
C ALA A 400 6.94 27.09 18.64
N VAL A 401 6.63 25.90 19.17
CA VAL A 401 6.67 25.62 20.62
C VAL A 401 8.10 25.70 21.15
N GLU A 402 9.06 25.06 20.47
CA GLU A 402 10.46 25.04 20.89
C GLU A 402 11.11 26.42 20.80
N GLN A 403 10.86 27.21 19.75
CA GLN A 403 11.33 28.60 19.69
C GLN A 403 10.76 29.43 20.87
N ALA A 404 9.47 29.32 21.15
CA ALA A 404 8.85 30.07 22.24
C ALA A 404 9.40 29.62 23.62
N ASP A 405 9.70 28.34 23.80
CA ASP A 405 10.32 27.81 25.01
C ASP A 405 11.80 28.20 25.16
N TRP A 406 12.55 28.33 24.05
CA TRP A 406 13.88 28.94 24.03
C TRP A 406 13.85 30.43 24.38
N GLU A 407 12.89 31.18 23.84
CA GLU A 407 12.69 32.60 24.20
C GLU A 407 12.32 32.77 25.68
N TYR A 408 11.50 31.88 26.24
CA TYR A 408 11.21 31.81 27.67
C TYR A 408 12.48 31.55 28.48
N GLN A 409 13.21 30.47 28.16
CA GLN A 409 14.35 30.02 28.97
C GLN A 409 15.48 31.06 28.95
N SER A 410 15.82 31.58 27.76
CA SER A 410 16.78 32.66 27.58
C SER A 410 16.41 33.92 28.38
N PHE A 411 15.12 34.28 28.42
CA PHE A 411 14.66 35.42 29.22
C PHE A 411 14.79 35.19 30.73
N VAL A 412 14.43 34.01 31.24
CA VAL A 412 14.54 33.66 32.66
C VAL A 412 16.01 33.58 33.10
N ASP A 413 16.88 32.99 32.30
CA ASP A 413 18.30 32.84 32.62
C ASP A 413 19.06 34.17 32.51
N PHE A 414 18.73 35.04 31.55
CA PHE A 414 19.30 36.39 31.45
C PHE A 414 18.93 37.28 32.63
N THR A 415 17.66 37.24 33.07
CA THR A 415 17.15 38.11 34.15
C THR A 415 17.39 37.55 35.55
N ASN A 416 17.55 36.23 35.70
CA ASN A 416 17.44 35.51 36.97
C ASN A 416 16.18 35.90 37.76
N LEU A 417 15.07 36.13 37.04
CA LEU A 417 13.90 36.89 37.49
C LEU A 417 13.40 36.54 38.89
N PRO A 418 13.22 35.26 39.29
CA PRO A 418 12.76 34.90 40.62
C PRO A 418 13.70 35.39 41.73
N LYS A 419 15.01 35.23 41.54
CA LYS A 419 16.03 35.63 42.54
C LYS A 419 16.19 37.14 42.61
N LEU A 420 16.16 37.82 41.47
CA LEU A 420 16.26 39.28 41.41
C LEU A 420 15.02 39.94 42.05
N LEU A 421 13.85 39.33 41.88
CA LEU A 421 12.61 39.80 42.50
C LEU A 421 12.60 39.57 44.02
N ASP A 422 13.11 38.43 44.49
CA ASP A 422 13.31 38.14 45.91
C ASP A 422 14.37 39.04 46.56
N ASP A 423 15.46 39.37 45.86
CA ASP A 423 16.51 40.30 46.32
C ASP A 423 15.97 41.74 46.44
N LEU A 424 15.29 42.23 45.39
CA LEU A 424 14.62 43.54 45.43
C LEU A 424 13.56 43.61 46.53
N GLU A 425 12.68 42.60 46.67
CA GLU A 425 11.66 42.59 47.72
C GLU A 425 12.28 42.61 49.12
N ARG A 426 13.43 41.94 49.35
CA ARG A 426 14.18 42.00 50.61
C ARG A 426 14.83 43.36 50.87
N ARG A 427 15.52 43.94 49.87
CA ARG A 427 16.18 45.25 49.99
C ARG A 427 15.23 46.39 50.37
N PHE A 428 13.97 46.29 49.92
CA PHE A 428 12.93 47.26 50.20
C PHE A 428 12.08 46.92 51.45
N LEU A 429 12.35 45.82 52.16
CA LEU A 429 11.61 45.41 53.37
C LEU A 429 12.42 45.54 54.67
N ASP A 430 13.76 45.44 54.64
CA ASP A 430 14.59 45.55 55.85
C ASP A 430 15.96 46.21 55.57
N PRO A 431 16.11 47.53 55.81
CA PRO A 431 17.36 48.25 55.56
C PRO A 431 18.54 47.88 56.48
N ASN A 432 18.31 47.19 57.60
CA ASN A 432 19.32 47.06 58.68
C ASN A 432 19.87 45.62 58.85
N SER A 433 19.65 44.75 57.85
CA SER A 433 20.26 43.42 57.82
C SER A 433 21.76 43.51 57.50
N SER A 434 22.58 43.43 58.54
CA SER A 434 24.05 43.43 58.44
C SER A 434 24.58 42.35 57.51
N THR A 435 25.61 42.67 56.73
CA THR A 435 26.05 41.86 55.59
C THR A 435 26.77 40.56 55.97
N GLU A 436 26.11 39.41 55.73
CA GLU A 436 26.72 38.43 54.82
C GLU A 436 26.29 38.82 53.39
N ASP A 437 27.24 38.93 52.44
CA ASP A 437 26.87 39.12 51.01
C ASP A 437 25.93 37.97 50.62
N ALA A 438 24.75 38.26 50.06
CA ALA A 438 23.78 37.22 49.66
C ALA A 438 24.39 36.22 48.65
N ASP A 439 25.35 36.67 47.83
CA ASP A 439 26.22 35.84 47.01
C ASP A 439 26.91 34.73 47.81
N VAL A 440 27.44 35.01 49.00
CA VAL A 440 28.16 34.03 49.84
C VAL A 440 27.21 32.98 50.40
N VAL A 441 26.04 33.39 50.89
CA VAL A 441 25.00 32.48 51.39
C VAL A 441 24.48 31.58 50.25
N HIS A 442 24.24 32.17 49.07
CA HIS A 442 23.77 31.41 47.91
C HIS A 442 24.85 30.47 47.35
N MET A 443 26.11 30.93 47.24
CA MET A 443 27.25 30.06 46.89
C MET A 443 27.38 28.92 47.89
N ARG A 444 27.18 29.17 49.19
CA ARG A 444 27.22 28.16 50.25
C ARG A 444 26.13 27.11 50.10
N GLU A 445 24.89 27.51 49.86
CA GLU A 445 23.77 26.60 49.62
C GLU A 445 23.95 25.80 48.31
N GLN A 446 24.36 26.47 47.22
CA GLN A 446 24.68 25.84 45.93
C GLN A 446 25.79 24.78 46.08
N LEU A 447 26.92 25.13 46.70
CA LEU A 447 28.03 24.20 46.96
C LEU A 447 27.60 23.01 47.82
N GLN A 448 26.77 23.22 48.85
CA GLN A 448 26.21 22.14 49.65
C GLN A 448 25.33 21.21 48.80
N SER A 449 24.42 21.76 48.00
CA SER A 449 23.57 20.96 47.08
C SER A 449 24.36 20.17 46.03
N TRP A 450 25.48 20.69 45.53
CA TRP A 450 26.34 19.98 44.57
C TRP A 450 27.17 18.90 45.27
N ALA A 451 27.67 19.16 46.47
CA ALA A 451 28.34 18.15 47.29
C ALA A 451 27.38 16.99 47.64
N ASP A 452 26.15 17.29 48.06
CA ASP A 452 25.15 16.27 48.36
C ASP A 452 24.65 15.52 47.12
N ALA A 453 24.55 16.17 45.95
CA ALA A 453 24.25 15.49 44.69
C ALA A 453 25.36 14.51 44.27
N VAL A 454 26.62 14.95 44.24
CA VAL A 454 27.79 14.08 43.96
C VAL A 454 27.82 12.89 44.92
N ARG A 455 27.55 13.14 46.21
CA ARG A 455 27.56 12.13 47.28
C ARG A 455 26.38 11.15 47.21
N GLN A 456 25.21 11.57 46.73
CA GLN A 456 24.03 10.71 46.56
C GLN A 456 24.06 9.89 45.26
N SER A 457 24.82 10.34 44.27
CA SER A 457 24.93 9.66 42.97
C SER A 457 25.60 8.27 43.07
N SER A 458 25.04 7.29 42.37
CA SER A 458 25.62 5.93 42.23
C SER A 458 26.89 5.87 41.37
N PHE A 459 27.32 7.01 40.81
CA PHE A 459 28.30 7.11 39.72
C PHE A 459 29.56 7.90 40.09
N ASN A 460 29.74 8.20 41.38
CA ASN A 460 30.84 9.00 41.95
C ASN A 460 32.24 8.52 41.46
N ASP A 461 32.46 7.20 41.37
CA ASP A 461 33.67 6.62 40.77
C ASP A 461 33.59 6.51 39.22
N ILE A 462 33.84 7.64 38.56
CA ILE A 462 33.92 7.77 37.09
C ILE A 462 34.87 6.71 36.46
N GLU A 463 35.97 6.37 37.13
CA GLU A 463 36.90 5.32 36.68
C GLU A 463 36.32 3.90 36.75
N GLN A 464 35.47 3.59 37.73
CA GLN A 464 34.82 2.28 37.80
C GLN A 464 33.79 2.13 36.69
N GLN A 465 33.02 3.18 36.40
CA GLN A 465 32.04 3.17 35.33
C GLN A 465 32.68 3.03 33.94
N SER A 466 33.84 3.68 33.72
CA SER A 466 34.64 3.47 32.51
C SER A 466 35.12 2.02 32.37
N LYS A 467 35.54 1.37 33.47
CA LYS A 467 35.93 -0.05 33.48
C LYS A 467 34.75 -1.00 33.22
N ASN A 468 33.57 -0.71 33.78
CA ASN A 468 32.36 -1.50 33.53
C ASN A 468 31.93 -1.46 32.05
N ILE A 469 31.90 -0.28 31.43
CA ILE A 469 31.57 -0.13 30.00
C ILE A 469 32.59 -0.90 29.12
N LEU A 470 33.88 -0.84 29.45
CA LEU A 470 34.91 -1.61 28.74
C LEU A 470 34.72 -3.13 28.91
N GLN A 471 34.31 -3.60 30.09
CA GLN A 471 34.02 -5.01 30.33
C GLN A 471 32.81 -5.48 29.50
N THR A 472 31.66 -4.81 29.61
CA THR A 472 30.45 -5.14 28.84
C THR A 472 30.72 -5.13 27.34
N ARG A 473 31.51 -4.16 26.84
CA ARG A 473 31.97 -4.11 25.45
C ARG A 473 32.81 -5.31 25.03
N ASN A 474 33.71 -5.78 25.90
CA ASN A 474 34.52 -6.98 25.63
C ASN A 474 33.65 -8.24 25.60
N ASP A 475 32.68 -8.36 26.51
CA ASP A 475 31.76 -9.50 26.56
C ASP A 475 30.83 -9.56 25.33
N ILE A 476 30.32 -8.40 24.87
CA ILE A 476 29.63 -8.25 23.59
C ILE A 476 30.52 -8.70 22.42
N MET A 477 31.78 -8.24 22.38
CA MET A 477 32.71 -8.58 21.30
C MET A 477 33.09 -10.07 21.29
N ALA A 478 33.20 -10.68 22.48
CA ALA A 478 33.42 -12.11 22.64
C ALA A 478 32.22 -12.92 22.11
N LEU A 479 30.99 -12.58 22.48
CA LEU A 479 29.79 -13.20 21.92
C LEU A 479 29.75 -13.08 20.38
N LEU A 480 29.95 -11.87 19.83
CA LEU A 480 29.98 -11.62 18.39
C LEU A 480 31.06 -12.42 17.63
N SER A 481 32.09 -12.92 18.31
CA SER A 481 33.13 -13.76 17.71
C SER A 481 32.72 -15.23 17.53
N SER A 482 31.67 -15.69 18.21
CA SER A 482 31.18 -17.09 18.20
C SER A 482 30.06 -17.36 17.18
N VAL A 483 29.45 -16.29 16.66
CA VAL A 483 28.32 -16.32 15.73
C VAL A 483 28.76 -16.81 14.34
N PRO A 484 28.01 -17.72 13.67
CA PRO A 484 28.36 -18.26 12.36
C PRO A 484 28.30 -17.21 11.21
N PRO A 485 29.00 -17.44 10.09
CA PRO A 485 29.26 -16.44 9.04
C PRO A 485 28.08 -16.13 8.10
N GLU A 486 26.85 -16.43 8.49
CA GLU A 486 25.62 -16.14 7.73
C GLU A 486 25.12 -14.71 8.03
N ASN A 487 25.03 -14.32 9.30
CA ASN A 487 24.51 -13.01 9.74
C ASN A 487 25.56 -11.87 9.63
N LYS A 488 26.37 -11.86 8.55
CA LYS A 488 27.50 -10.92 8.39
C LYS A 488 27.09 -9.45 8.44
N GLU A 489 25.97 -9.10 7.82
CA GLU A 489 25.52 -7.71 7.77
C GLU A 489 25.18 -7.17 9.16
N ASP A 490 24.45 -7.92 9.97
CA ASP A 490 24.04 -7.48 11.30
C ASP A 490 25.22 -7.47 12.29
N VAL A 491 26.14 -8.43 12.16
CA VAL A 491 27.43 -8.39 12.89
C VAL A 491 28.27 -7.17 12.49
N VAL A 492 28.20 -6.71 11.24
CA VAL A 492 28.88 -5.47 10.80
C VAL A 492 28.16 -4.22 11.33
N LYS A 493 26.81 -4.17 11.27
CA LYS A 493 26.01 -3.06 11.84
C LYS A 493 26.31 -2.89 13.33
N ILE A 494 26.20 -3.97 14.12
CA ILE A 494 26.46 -3.94 15.56
C ILE A 494 27.91 -3.51 15.86
N LYS A 495 28.90 -3.94 15.06
CA LYS A 495 30.29 -3.47 15.22
C LYS A 495 30.45 -1.97 14.88
N SER A 496 29.69 -1.43 13.92
CA SER A 496 29.69 0.01 13.64
C SER A 496 28.99 0.82 14.73
N SER A 497 27.87 0.33 15.27
CA SER A 497 27.19 0.89 16.45
C SER A 497 28.11 0.92 17.67
N LEU A 498 28.84 -0.18 17.94
CA LEU A 498 29.79 -0.29 19.04
C LEU A 498 31.01 0.64 18.89
N LEU A 499 31.37 1.00 17.65
CA LEU A 499 32.40 1.98 17.37
C LEU A 499 31.90 3.41 17.59
N GLN A 500 30.66 3.71 17.18
CA GLN A 500 30.03 5.02 17.38
C GLN A 500 29.74 5.30 18.86
N ALA A 501 29.21 4.32 19.60
CA ALA A 501 29.03 4.40 21.05
C ALA A 501 30.37 4.69 21.76
N SER A 502 31.44 3.96 21.40
CA SER A 502 32.79 4.20 21.94
C SER A 502 33.32 5.61 21.68
N GLN A 503 32.97 6.26 20.56
CA GLN A 503 33.36 7.63 20.26
C GLN A 503 32.53 8.66 21.05
N SER A 504 31.26 8.34 21.34
CA SER A 504 30.40 9.13 22.22
C SER A 504 30.84 9.03 23.68
N ASP A 505 31.17 7.84 24.16
CA ASP A 505 31.70 7.61 25.51
C ASP A 505 33.04 8.34 25.71
N GLU A 506 33.96 8.28 24.75
CA GLU A 506 35.24 8.97 24.84
C GLU A 506 35.07 10.51 24.91
N LYS A 507 34.07 11.06 24.20
CA LYS A 507 33.68 12.48 24.32
C LYS A 507 33.08 12.79 25.70
N LEU A 508 32.15 11.97 26.18
CA LEU A 508 31.52 12.13 27.49
C LEU A 508 32.57 12.09 28.62
N PHE A 509 33.44 11.08 28.63
CA PHE A 509 34.52 10.97 29.61
C PHE A 509 35.59 12.07 29.48
N SER A 510 35.89 12.58 28.27
CA SER A 510 36.86 13.69 28.11
C SER A 510 36.33 15.04 28.59
N GLN A 511 35.00 15.26 28.63
CA GLN A 511 34.42 16.45 29.26
C GLN A 511 34.51 16.43 30.80
N VAL A 512 34.43 15.25 31.43
CA VAL A 512 34.47 15.10 32.90
C VAL A 512 35.90 14.97 33.45
N LYS A 513 36.79 14.27 32.73
CA LYS A 513 38.21 14.05 33.09
C LYS A 513 38.96 15.28 33.64
N PRO A 514 38.88 16.50 33.06
CA PRO A 514 39.62 17.66 33.59
C PRO A 514 39.10 18.18 34.93
N TYR A 515 37.89 17.79 35.37
CA TYR A 515 37.25 18.28 36.60
C TYR A 515 37.22 17.24 37.73
N ILE A 516 37.93 16.11 37.60
CA ILE A 516 37.94 15.03 38.61
C ILE A 516 38.41 15.55 39.98
N ASN A 517 39.40 16.45 40.01
CA ASN A 517 39.92 17.01 41.27
C ASN A 517 38.88 17.88 41.98
N GLU A 518 38.12 18.67 41.22
CA GLU A 518 37.04 19.53 41.69
C GLU A 518 35.82 18.72 42.17
N ILE A 519 35.50 17.61 41.49
CA ILE A 519 34.46 16.66 41.91
C ILE A 519 34.89 15.93 43.20
N GLN A 520 36.16 15.55 43.31
CA GLN A 520 36.74 15.02 44.55
C GLN A 520 36.78 16.07 45.69
N LEU A 521 36.91 17.36 45.38
CA LEU A 521 36.77 18.43 46.37
C LEU A 521 35.33 18.56 46.86
N LEU A 522 34.34 18.50 45.96
CA LEU A 522 32.91 18.48 46.31
C LEU A 522 32.55 17.27 47.19
N ASN A 523 33.20 16.12 46.97
CA ASN A 523 33.05 14.92 47.81
C ASN A 523 33.70 15.06 49.22
N ASN A 524 34.52 16.09 49.46
CA ASN A 524 35.26 16.32 50.71
C ASN A 524 34.85 17.64 51.39
N PRO A 525 33.74 17.67 52.15
CA PRO A 525 33.15 18.92 52.66
C PRO A 525 34.08 19.72 53.58
N THR A 526 34.97 19.07 54.34
CA THR A 526 35.92 19.76 55.23
C THR A 526 36.93 20.61 54.47
N LEU A 527 37.47 20.10 53.36
CA LEU A 527 38.42 20.81 52.48
C LEU A 527 37.70 21.88 51.64
N LEU A 528 36.46 21.61 51.22
CA LEU A 528 35.63 22.59 50.52
C LEU A 528 35.36 23.81 51.41
N TRP A 529 34.91 23.60 52.66
CA TRP A 529 34.63 24.70 53.59
C TRP A 529 35.89 25.43 54.06
N SER A 530 37.02 24.76 54.26
CA SER A 530 38.28 25.46 54.60
C SER A 530 38.73 26.38 53.47
N ASN A 531 38.61 25.94 52.22
CA ASN A 531 39.01 26.73 51.06
C ASN A 531 38.03 27.88 50.78
N PHE A 532 36.72 27.66 50.92
CA PHE A 532 35.70 28.70 50.74
C PHE A 532 35.83 29.81 51.80
N ASN A 533 36.00 29.45 53.07
CA ASN A 533 36.09 30.41 54.17
C ASN A 533 37.37 31.26 54.14
N ALA A 534 38.43 30.80 53.47
CA ALA A 534 39.69 31.55 53.31
C ALA A 534 39.54 32.84 52.47
N PHE A 535 38.45 32.99 51.70
CA PHE A 535 38.18 34.17 50.85
C PHE A 535 37.25 35.21 51.50
N MET A 536 37.06 35.16 52.82
CA MET A 536 36.18 36.06 53.58
C MET A 536 36.98 37.22 54.22
N PRO A 537 36.81 38.48 53.75
CA PRO A 537 37.41 39.64 54.42
C PRO A 537 36.64 39.96 55.71
N SER A 538 37.32 39.92 56.85
CA SER A 538 36.73 40.23 58.16
C SER A 538 36.95 41.70 58.53
N GLN A 539 35.94 42.55 58.29
CA GLN A 539 35.61 43.74 59.10
C GLN A 539 34.24 44.29 58.67
N PRO A 540 33.46 44.92 59.59
CA PRO A 540 32.17 45.53 59.27
C PRO A 540 32.35 46.91 58.59
N ALA A 541 31.35 47.30 57.81
CA ALA A 541 31.19 48.66 57.26
C ALA A 541 29.91 49.30 57.84
N PRO A 542 29.82 50.65 57.93
CA PRO A 542 28.88 51.33 58.83
C PRO A 542 27.48 51.57 58.23
N ASP A 543 26.55 51.94 59.13
CA ASP A 543 25.23 52.50 58.83
C ASP A 543 25.24 53.60 57.77
N LEU A 544 24.17 53.63 56.97
CA LEU A 544 23.74 54.82 56.23
C LEU A 544 22.20 54.85 56.17
N LEU A 545 21.62 55.63 57.06
CA LEU A 545 20.21 56.03 56.98
C LEU A 545 19.95 56.89 55.73
N ASP A 546 18.66 56.98 55.38
CA ASP A 546 17.99 57.92 54.48
C ASP A 546 17.69 57.42 53.05
N LEU A 547 16.55 56.73 52.90
CA LEU A 547 15.80 56.63 51.65
C LEU A 547 14.28 56.68 51.92
N ASP A 548 13.52 57.21 50.96
CA ASP A 548 12.16 57.74 51.11
C ASP A 548 11.06 56.65 50.97
N ASP A 549 10.40 56.31 52.09
CA ASP A 549 9.36 55.28 52.22
C ASP A 549 8.29 55.34 51.12
N SER A 550 7.89 56.53 50.68
CA SER A 550 6.82 56.68 49.69
C SER A 550 7.18 56.14 48.31
N LYS A 551 8.48 55.96 48.00
CA LYS A 551 8.95 55.34 46.76
C LYS A 551 9.13 53.83 46.91
N THR A 552 9.49 53.38 48.12
CA THR A 552 9.63 51.97 48.50
C THR A 552 8.33 51.20 48.26
N ASP A 553 7.18 51.73 48.69
CA ASP A 553 5.88 51.06 48.49
C ASP A 553 5.47 50.96 47.01
N GLU A 554 5.73 51.97 46.18
CA GLU A 554 5.44 51.91 44.73
C GLU A 554 6.31 50.84 44.02
N VAL A 555 7.58 50.71 44.42
CA VAL A 555 8.49 49.69 43.90
C VAL A 555 8.05 48.30 44.36
N LEU A 556 7.68 48.10 45.63
CA LEU A 556 7.13 46.84 46.14
C LEU A 556 5.81 46.44 45.44
N ALA A 557 4.93 47.40 45.12
CA ALA A 557 3.73 47.14 44.33
C ALA A 557 4.07 46.68 42.91
N LYS A 558 5.09 47.27 42.26
CA LYS A 558 5.57 46.85 40.92
C LYS A 558 6.23 45.48 40.94
N ILE A 559 7.02 45.18 41.97
CA ILE A 559 7.63 43.86 42.21
C ILE A 559 6.56 42.77 42.28
N ARG A 560 5.46 43.00 43.02
CA ARG A 560 4.34 42.05 43.12
C ARG A 560 3.59 41.86 41.80
N GLN A 561 3.38 42.93 41.02
CA GLN A 561 2.83 42.81 39.66
C GLN A 561 3.71 41.92 38.77
N ILE A 562 5.03 42.13 38.78
CA ILE A 562 5.99 41.32 38.02
C ILE A 562 5.97 39.85 38.47
N ARG A 563 5.85 39.56 39.77
CA ARG A 563 5.75 38.18 40.29
C ARG A 563 4.53 37.45 39.70
N GLN A 564 3.38 38.12 39.66
CA GLN A 564 2.16 37.56 39.07
C GLN A 564 2.30 37.35 37.55
N MET A 565 2.98 38.24 36.84
CA MET A 565 3.25 38.07 35.41
C MET A 565 4.23 36.92 35.12
N TYR A 566 5.20 36.67 36.01
CA TYR A 566 6.10 35.52 35.92
C TYR A 566 5.38 34.17 36.15
N GLU A 567 4.52 34.04 37.16
CA GLU A 567 3.73 32.81 37.35
C GLU A 567 2.75 32.57 36.20
N ASN A 568 2.13 33.63 35.65
CA ASN A 568 1.35 33.53 34.41
C ASN A 568 2.19 33.04 33.21
N LEU A 569 3.46 33.44 33.13
CA LEU A 569 4.39 33.01 32.07
C LEU A 569 4.72 31.51 32.18
N LYS A 570 4.92 31.03 33.41
CA LYS A 570 5.14 29.61 33.72
C LYS A 570 3.90 28.76 33.40
N LEU A 571 2.70 29.21 33.80
CA LEU A 571 1.43 28.54 33.48
C LEU A 571 1.20 28.43 31.96
N LEU A 572 1.59 29.45 31.17
CA LEU A 572 1.51 29.38 29.70
C LEU A 572 2.43 28.33 29.08
N LYS A 573 3.60 28.08 29.69
CA LYS A 573 4.50 27.00 29.27
C LYS A 573 3.92 25.62 29.60
N GLU A 574 3.34 25.45 30.81
CA GLU A 574 2.67 24.21 31.22
C GLU A 574 1.40 23.93 30.37
N GLU A 575 0.62 24.96 30.04
CA GLU A 575 -0.51 24.85 29.10
C GLU A 575 -0.04 24.42 27.70
N ARG A 576 1.02 25.05 27.18
CA ARG A 576 1.59 24.72 25.86
C ARG A 576 2.11 23.29 25.78
N THR A 577 2.86 22.81 26.77
CA THR A 577 3.37 21.43 26.77
C THR A 577 2.24 20.40 26.82
N THR A 578 1.12 20.74 27.48
CA THR A 578 -0.10 19.92 27.49
C THR A 578 -0.75 19.88 26.10
N ILE A 579 -1.03 21.05 25.49
CA ILE A 579 -1.64 21.13 24.15
C ILE A 579 -0.78 20.43 23.09
N MET A 580 0.55 20.57 23.18
CA MET A 580 1.49 19.92 22.26
C MET A 580 1.51 18.38 22.45
N LYS A 581 1.24 17.88 23.66
CA LYS A 581 1.03 16.45 23.86
C LYS A 581 -0.30 16.00 23.26
N ASP A 582 -1.39 16.70 23.54
CA ASP A 582 -2.73 16.37 23.02
C ASP A 582 -2.75 16.37 21.48
N LEU A 583 -2.06 17.33 20.84
CA LEU A 583 -1.90 17.40 19.38
C LEU A 583 -1.13 16.18 18.84
N LYS A 584 -0.02 15.78 19.49
CA LYS A 584 0.75 14.58 19.12
C LYS A 584 -0.09 13.31 19.25
N ASP A 585 -0.79 13.15 20.38
CA ASP A 585 -1.62 11.98 20.66
C ASP A 585 -2.81 11.89 19.68
N LEU A 586 -3.39 13.00 19.24
CA LEU A 586 -4.46 13.03 18.23
C LEU A 586 -3.96 12.77 16.79
N VAL A 587 -2.85 13.38 16.38
CA VAL A 587 -2.27 13.16 15.03
C VAL A 587 -1.91 11.67 14.81
N ASN A 588 -1.43 11.01 15.87
CA ASN A 588 -1.09 9.58 15.90
C ASN A 588 -2.30 8.64 15.87
N GLN A 589 -3.49 9.09 16.27
CA GLN A 589 -4.71 8.25 16.34
C GLN A 589 -5.60 8.34 15.10
N ASP A 590 -5.40 9.36 14.26
CA ASP A 590 -6.26 9.66 13.11
C ASP A 590 -5.93 8.77 11.88
N ASP A 591 -6.90 7.92 11.48
CA ASP A 591 -6.82 6.94 10.39
C ASP A 591 -7.83 7.29 9.28
N ILE A 592 -7.33 7.79 8.14
CA ILE A 592 -8.13 8.12 6.96
C ILE A 592 -8.19 7.01 5.91
N THR A 593 -7.59 5.83 6.15
CA THR A 593 -7.51 4.74 5.13
C THR A 593 -8.88 4.38 4.56
N LYS A 594 -9.90 4.33 5.42
CA LYS A 594 -11.30 4.08 5.04
C LYS A 594 -11.85 5.13 4.07
N GLN A 595 -11.56 6.42 4.31
CA GLN A 595 -11.96 7.48 3.41
C GLN A 595 -11.19 7.40 2.08
N LEU A 596 -9.90 7.07 2.11
CA LEU A 596 -9.10 6.92 0.90
C LEU A 596 -9.54 5.72 0.03
N ILE A 597 -9.92 4.59 0.65
CA ILE A 597 -10.47 3.43 -0.08
C ILE A 597 -11.78 3.81 -0.78
N LEU A 598 -12.71 4.47 -0.07
CA LEU A 598 -13.99 4.92 -0.65
C LEU A 598 -13.82 5.98 -1.75
N ASN A 599 -12.76 6.78 -1.68
CA ASN A 599 -12.48 7.86 -2.64
C ASN A 599 -11.39 7.51 -3.67
N ASN A 600 -10.95 6.24 -3.76
CA ASN A 600 -9.83 5.81 -4.60
C ASN A 600 -9.98 6.19 -6.09
N ASN A 601 -11.24 6.26 -6.56
CA ASN A 601 -11.62 6.58 -7.94
C ASN A 601 -11.67 8.10 -8.25
N LYS A 602 -11.42 8.97 -7.26
CA LYS A 602 -11.45 10.44 -7.44
C LYS A 602 -10.09 10.99 -7.89
N SER A 603 -10.11 12.17 -8.49
CA SER A 603 -8.89 12.86 -8.94
C SER A 603 -8.08 13.40 -7.76
N ASP A 604 -6.75 13.46 -7.91
CA ASP A 604 -5.84 13.91 -6.83
C ASP A 604 -6.13 15.34 -6.35
N SER A 605 -6.78 16.17 -7.17
CA SER A 605 -7.32 17.48 -6.76
C SER A 605 -8.39 17.37 -5.67
N GLN A 606 -9.35 16.45 -5.81
CA GLN A 606 -10.42 16.23 -4.83
C GLN A 606 -9.89 15.55 -3.57
N ILE A 607 -8.87 14.68 -3.71
CA ILE A 607 -8.19 14.05 -2.59
C ILE A 607 -7.41 15.08 -1.76
N LYS A 608 -6.77 16.08 -2.41
CA LYS A 608 -6.16 17.21 -1.70
C LYS A 608 -7.18 18.11 -0.99
N THR A 609 -8.39 18.27 -1.52
CA THR A 609 -9.49 18.93 -0.80
C THR A 609 -9.87 18.15 0.46
N LEU A 610 -10.05 16.82 0.33
CA LEU A 610 -10.37 15.93 1.47
C LEU A 610 -9.26 15.94 2.53
N PHE A 611 -7.98 15.95 2.14
CA PHE A 611 -6.86 16.15 3.08
C PHE A 611 -6.96 17.47 3.83
N HIS A 612 -7.39 18.56 3.19
CA HIS A 612 -7.53 19.84 3.86
C HIS A 612 -8.72 19.86 4.83
N GLU A 613 -9.85 19.28 4.45
CA GLU A 613 -11.04 19.10 5.31
C GLU A 613 -10.72 18.22 6.55
N GLU A 614 -9.93 17.16 6.38
CA GLU A 614 -9.48 16.32 7.48
C GLU A 614 -8.41 17.02 8.36
N LEU A 615 -7.52 17.83 7.77
CA LEU A 615 -6.52 18.62 8.52
C LEU A 615 -7.14 19.80 9.31
N GLU A 616 -8.27 20.36 8.88
CA GLU A 616 -9.01 21.39 9.63
C GLU A 616 -9.34 20.95 11.07
N LYS A 617 -9.45 19.64 11.33
CA LYS A 617 -9.71 19.08 12.67
C LYS A 617 -8.61 19.43 13.69
N PHE A 618 -7.36 19.59 13.25
CA PHE A 618 -6.23 19.94 14.12
C PHE A 618 -6.06 21.45 14.30
N ARG A 619 -6.66 22.27 13.42
CA ARG A 619 -6.57 23.73 13.40
C ARG A 619 -6.89 24.41 14.74
N PRO A 620 -7.90 23.98 15.55
CA PRO A 620 -8.19 24.60 16.84
C PRO A 620 -7.06 24.47 17.87
N LEU A 621 -6.22 23.42 17.77
CA LEU A 621 -5.08 23.23 18.66
C LEU A 621 -3.90 24.11 18.24
N GLY A 622 -3.58 24.16 16.94
CA GLY A 622 -2.56 25.07 16.40
C GLY A 622 -2.85 26.54 16.73
N SER A 623 -4.06 27.02 16.46
CA SER A 623 -4.42 28.41 16.83
C SER A 623 -4.48 28.67 18.34
N ARG A 624 -4.58 27.64 19.19
CA ARG A 624 -4.37 27.79 20.64
C ARG A 624 -2.88 27.89 20.98
N ILE A 625 -2.01 27.12 20.33
CA ILE A 625 -0.55 27.24 20.45
C ILE A 625 -0.12 28.66 20.04
N GLU A 626 -0.50 29.13 18.85
CA GLU A 626 -0.25 30.50 18.37
C GLU A 626 -0.65 31.56 19.40
N ALA A 627 -1.84 31.42 20.01
CA ALA A 627 -2.33 32.32 21.05
C ALA A 627 -1.48 32.29 22.33
N THR A 628 -0.98 31.12 22.78
CA THR A 628 -0.05 31.05 23.92
C THR A 628 1.29 31.72 23.62
N VAL A 629 1.82 31.56 22.40
CA VAL A 629 3.09 32.16 21.96
C VAL A 629 2.98 33.68 21.90
N PHE A 630 1.91 34.21 21.29
CA PHE A 630 1.64 35.65 21.25
C PHE A 630 1.49 36.24 22.66
N LYS A 631 0.74 35.57 23.54
CA LYS A 631 0.53 36.00 24.95
C LYS A 631 1.83 35.97 25.76
N GLN A 632 2.69 34.97 25.57
CA GLN A 632 4.03 34.92 26.16
C GLN A 632 4.88 36.10 25.68
N SER A 633 4.99 36.32 24.37
CA SER A 633 5.81 37.39 23.78
C SER A 633 5.46 38.77 24.35
N ASN A 634 4.17 39.06 24.56
CA ASN A 634 3.73 40.31 25.16
C ASN A 634 4.02 40.39 26.66
N THR A 635 3.76 39.31 27.41
CA THR A 635 4.06 39.25 28.84
C THR A 635 5.56 39.46 29.12
N ILE A 636 6.45 38.93 28.26
CA ILE A 636 7.91 39.18 28.34
C ILE A 636 8.27 40.66 28.10
N LYS A 637 7.60 41.36 27.18
CA LYS A 637 7.83 42.80 26.92
C LYS A 637 7.41 43.64 28.13
N ASP A 638 6.24 43.35 28.69
CA ASP A 638 5.70 44.07 29.84
C ASP A 638 6.59 43.89 31.08
N ILE A 639 7.09 42.68 31.34
CA ILE A 639 8.03 42.43 32.45
C ILE A 639 9.36 43.17 32.23
N LYS A 640 9.88 43.22 31.00
CA LYS A 640 11.10 44.02 30.68
C LYS A 640 10.90 45.50 30.98
N ILE A 641 9.76 46.07 30.59
CA ILE A 641 9.41 47.46 30.90
C ILE A 641 9.31 47.67 32.43
N GLY A 642 8.71 46.73 33.15
CA GLY A 642 8.66 46.74 34.61
C GLY A 642 10.05 46.75 35.27
N LEU A 643 10.93 45.85 34.85
CA LEU A 643 12.33 45.79 35.31
C LEU A 643 13.08 47.11 35.03
N ASP A 644 12.98 47.65 33.81
CA ASP A 644 13.58 48.93 33.43
C ASP A 644 13.08 50.10 34.27
N THR A 645 11.84 50.07 34.77
CA THR A 645 11.35 51.09 35.71
C THR A 645 11.93 50.92 37.11
N ILE A 646 12.09 49.68 37.61
CA ILE A 646 12.67 49.45 38.94
C ILE A 646 14.17 49.79 38.96
N PHE A 647 14.93 49.39 37.94
CA PHE A 647 16.36 49.72 37.86
C PHE A 647 16.63 51.23 37.81
N LYS A 648 15.72 52.04 37.24
CA LYS A 648 15.81 53.51 37.23
C LYS A 648 15.45 54.18 38.56
N LEU A 649 14.78 53.45 39.46
CA LEU A 649 14.39 53.94 40.79
C LEU A 649 15.37 53.53 41.90
N ALA A 650 16.22 52.52 41.66
CA ALA A 650 17.03 51.84 42.67
C ALA A 650 18.56 52.10 42.54
N ASP A 651 18.96 53.31 42.11
CA ASP A 651 20.34 53.68 41.71
C ASP A 651 21.45 53.13 42.65
N VAL A 652 22.18 52.10 42.19
CA VAL A 652 23.06 51.29 43.04
C VAL A 652 24.50 51.81 43.02
N GLN A 653 24.98 52.24 44.18
CA GLN A 653 26.37 52.66 44.40
C GLN A 653 27.40 51.58 44.00
N GLU A 654 28.49 51.99 43.34
CA GLU A 654 29.58 51.09 42.99
C GLU A 654 30.34 50.56 44.22
N LYS A 655 30.19 49.27 44.55
CA LYS A 655 31.03 48.61 45.58
C LYS A 655 32.53 48.74 45.26
N THR A 656 33.32 49.03 46.29
CA THR A 656 34.74 49.41 46.23
C THR A 656 35.65 48.38 45.53
N SER A 657 36.72 48.84 44.89
CA SER A 657 37.65 48.03 44.08
C SER A 657 38.27 46.82 44.81
N ALA A 658 38.58 46.94 46.11
CA ALA A 658 39.08 45.82 46.91
C ALA A 658 38.03 44.70 47.08
N GLN A 659 36.77 45.08 47.29
CA GLN A 659 35.63 44.15 47.36
C GLN A 659 35.35 43.51 45.99
N LYS A 660 35.47 44.27 44.89
CA LYS A 660 35.42 43.71 43.52
C LYS A 660 36.49 42.63 43.30
N HIS A 661 37.72 42.81 43.80
CA HIS A 661 38.77 41.78 43.68
C HIS A 661 38.50 40.50 44.50
N ALA A 662 38.13 40.63 45.78
CA ALA A 662 37.82 39.47 46.62
C ALA A 662 36.58 38.71 46.11
N ALA A 663 35.52 39.43 45.72
CA ALA A 663 34.33 38.85 45.12
C ALA A 663 34.63 38.20 43.77
N SER A 664 35.54 38.77 42.96
CA SER A 664 35.98 38.16 41.68
C SER A 664 36.66 36.81 41.90
N GLN A 665 37.58 36.71 42.88
CA GLN A 665 38.23 35.42 43.20
C GLN A 665 37.25 34.38 43.76
N ARG A 666 36.32 34.77 44.64
CA ARG A 666 35.22 33.90 45.09
C ARG A 666 34.36 33.43 43.91
N LYS A 667 34.00 34.33 43.01
CA LYS A 667 33.20 34.05 41.81
C LYS A 667 33.95 33.16 40.82
N GLU A 668 35.27 33.28 40.68
CA GLU A 668 36.09 32.40 39.85
C GLU A 668 36.16 30.98 40.43
N PHE A 669 36.41 30.84 41.74
CA PHE A 669 36.39 29.55 42.44
C PHE A 669 35.01 28.88 42.35
N PHE A 670 33.95 29.63 42.62
CA PHE A 670 32.57 29.17 42.46
C PHE A 670 32.25 28.79 41.00
N THR A 671 32.69 29.57 40.01
CA THR A 671 32.48 29.26 38.58
C THR A 671 33.20 27.98 38.16
N LYS A 672 34.38 27.68 38.73
CA LYS A 672 35.10 26.40 38.49
C LYS A 672 34.32 25.22 39.07
N LEU A 673 33.87 25.32 40.32
CA LEU A 673 33.05 24.28 40.96
C LEU A 673 31.66 24.14 40.31
N GLN A 674 31.07 25.24 39.83
CA GLN A 674 29.83 25.24 39.06
C GLN A 674 30.01 24.51 37.73
N LYS A 675 31.10 24.77 36.99
CA LYS A 675 31.42 24.05 35.75
C LYS A 675 31.61 22.55 36.00
N ALA A 676 32.38 22.19 37.03
CA ALA A 676 32.55 20.80 37.46
C ALA A 676 31.21 20.14 37.81
N ALA A 677 30.36 20.80 38.60
CA ALA A 677 29.03 20.30 38.97
C ALA A 677 28.07 20.18 37.77
N THR A 678 28.11 21.11 36.80
CA THR A 678 27.31 21.00 35.57
C THR A 678 27.79 19.87 34.67
N ALA A 679 29.11 19.66 34.53
CA ALA A 679 29.67 18.54 33.79
C ALA A 679 29.34 17.19 34.46
N PHE A 680 29.39 17.14 35.80
CA PHE A 680 28.99 15.97 36.58
C PHE A 680 27.49 15.66 36.45
N ARG A 681 26.63 16.69 36.53
CA ARG A 681 25.17 16.51 36.38
C ARG A 681 24.78 16.09 34.97
N LEU A 682 25.46 16.60 33.94
CA LEU A 682 25.30 16.13 32.57
C LEU A 682 25.65 14.64 32.50
N PHE A 683 26.83 14.25 32.98
CA PHE A 683 27.29 12.87 33.07
C PHE A 683 26.33 11.95 33.83
N GLU A 684 25.77 12.40 34.96
CA GLU A 684 24.75 11.68 35.73
C GLU A 684 23.46 11.42 34.93
N THR A 685 23.01 12.38 34.10
CA THR A 685 21.83 12.20 33.23
C THR A 685 22.11 11.37 31.98
N ASP A 686 23.38 11.20 31.60
CA ASP A 686 23.80 10.66 30.32
C ASP A 686 24.39 9.25 30.39
N LEU A 687 25.16 8.95 31.44
CA LEU A 687 25.72 7.62 31.69
C LEU A 687 24.63 6.52 31.78
N PRO A 688 23.45 6.72 32.42
CA PRO A 688 22.38 5.71 32.45
C PRO A 688 21.83 5.37 31.06
N LYS A 689 21.81 6.34 30.12
CA LYS A 689 21.39 6.09 28.74
C LYS A 689 22.38 5.17 28.05
N GLY A 690 23.67 5.47 28.15
CA GLY A 690 24.75 4.62 27.62
C GLY A 690 24.72 3.21 28.19
N LEU A 691 24.54 3.06 29.52
CA LEU A 691 24.39 1.75 30.17
C LEU A 691 23.17 0.98 29.64
N SER A 692 21.99 1.61 29.59
CA SER A 692 20.77 0.97 29.06
C SER A 692 20.90 0.53 27.59
N PHE A 693 21.67 1.29 26.80
CA PHE A 693 22.00 0.94 25.43
C PHE A 693 22.91 -0.30 25.36
N TYR A 694 23.95 -0.36 26.21
CA TYR A 694 24.83 -1.53 26.28
C TYR A 694 24.09 -2.79 26.78
N ASP A 695 23.15 -2.66 27.71
CA ASP A 695 22.30 -3.77 28.17
C ASP A 695 21.38 -4.29 27.06
N LEU A 696 20.72 -3.39 26.30
CA LEU A 696 19.92 -3.73 25.13
C LEU A 696 20.74 -4.46 24.06
N LEU A 697 21.93 -3.93 23.75
CA LEU A 697 22.81 -4.51 22.72
C LEU A 697 23.42 -5.85 23.18
N TYR A 698 23.71 -6.01 24.46
CA TYR A 698 24.10 -7.30 25.05
C TYR A 698 22.95 -8.32 24.97
N LYS A 699 21.73 -7.94 25.35
CA LYS A 699 20.52 -8.78 25.26
C LYS A 699 20.28 -9.27 23.82
N MET A 700 20.28 -8.35 22.85
CA MET A 700 20.11 -8.68 21.43
C MET A 700 21.22 -9.60 20.91
N THR A 701 22.48 -9.32 21.28
CA THR A 701 23.63 -10.17 20.88
C THR A 701 23.50 -11.57 21.46
N LYS A 702 23.01 -11.70 22.71
CA LYS A 702 22.72 -12.98 23.35
C LYS A 702 21.55 -13.71 22.69
N GLU A 703 20.45 -13.04 22.37
CA GLU A 703 19.31 -13.64 21.66
C GLU A 703 19.73 -14.19 20.29
N MET A 704 20.55 -13.46 19.52
CA MET A 704 21.14 -13.98 18.28
C MET A 704 22.07 -15.18 18.49
N HIS A 705 22.91 -15.14 19.53
CA HIS A 705 23.77 -16.26 19.89
C HIS A 705 22.95 -17.50 20.23
N ASP A 706 21.95 -17.38 21.10
CA ASP A 706 21.13 -18.49 21.61
C ASP A 706 20.24 -19.07 20.49
N LEU A 707 19.75 -18.24 19.55
CA LEU A 707 19.13 -18.70 18.30
C LEU A 707 20.09 -19.50 17.41
N SER A 708 21.36 -19.08 17.31
CA SER A 708 22.37 -19.79 16.52
C SER A 708 22.79 -21.13 17.16
N VAL A 709 22.83 -21.20 18.49
CA VAL A 709 23.05 -22.44 19.25
C VAL A 709 21.85 -23.38 19.08
N THR A 710 20.63 -22.85 19.20
CA THR A 710 19.38 -23.63 19.03
C THR A 710 19.31 -24.27 17.64
N LYS A 711 19.66 -23.53 16.57
CA LYS A 711 19.80 -24.10 15.21
C LYS A 711 20.84 -25.22 15.15
N ARG A 712 22.06 -25.00 15.67
CA ARG A 712 23.12 -26.03 15.71
C ARG A 712 22.70 -27.30 16.47
N THR A 713 21.85 -27.20 17.50
CA THR A 713 21.29 -28.36 18.21
C THR A 713 20.14 -29.06 17.47
N ALA A 714 19.38 -28.33 16.65
CA ALA A 714 18.39 -28.94 15.76
C ALA A 714 19.08 -29.72 14.63
N ASP A 715 20.10 -29.14 14.00
CA ASP A 715 20.86 -29.80 12.94
C ASP A 715 21.64 -31.03 13.44
N SER A 716 22.20 -30.97 14.66
CA SER A 716 22.93 -32.12 15.23
C SER A 716 21.99 -33.28 15.61
N THR A 717 20.78 -33.00 16.08
CA THR A 717 19.78 -34.04 16.38
C THR A 717 19.15 -34.64 15.12
N LEU A 718 18.92 -33.83 14.07
CA LEU A 718 18.53 -34.34 12.75
C LEU A 718 19.62 -35.23 12.12
N SER A 719 20.89 -34.82 12.23
CA SER A 719 22.04 -35.60 11.75
C SER A 719 22.20 -36.93 12.51
N ALA A 720 22.05 -36.91 13.84
CA ALA A 720 22.08 -38.12 14.66
C ALA A 720 20.96 -39.12 14.30
N ASN A 721 19.75 -38.62 14.00
CA ASN A 721 18.63 -39.46 13.59
C ASN A 721 18.82 -40.08 12.18
N MET A 722 19.50 -39.38 11.27
CA MET A 722 19.90 -39.94 9.96
C MET A 722 20.96 -41.04 10.07
N ALA A 723 21.85 -40.98 11.06
CA ALA A 723 22.90 -41.99 11.27
C ALA A 723 22.38 -43.35 11.77
N GLY A 724 21.15 -43.42 12.30
CA GLY A 724 20.56 -44.62 12.89
C GLY A 724 20.09 -45.70 11.88
N LEU A 725 20.09 -45.42 10.58
CA LEU A 725 19.51 -46.30 9.54
C LEU A 725 20.57 -46.82 8.55
N SER A 726 21.42 -47.73 9.01
CA SER A 726 22.30 -48.53 8.13
C SER A 726 22.23 -50.03 8.46
N ILE A 727 21.74 -50.82 7.49
CA ILE A 727 21.57 -52.28 7.63
C ILE A 727 22.86 -52.98 7.21
N SER A 728 23.38 -53.88 8.05
CA SER A 728 24.67 -54.55 7.84
C SER A 728 24.60 -55.77 6.90
N PRO A 729 25.54 -55.93 5.95
CA PRO A 729 25.76 -57.19 5.26
C PRO A 729 26.75 -58.11 6.00
N ASN A 730 26.32 -59.35 6.32
CA ASN A 730 27.21 -60.50 6.58
C ASN A 730 27.89 -60.92 5.24
N LYS A 731 29.04 -61.62 5.15
CA LYS A 731 30.08 -62.21 6.04
C LYS A 731 31.35 -62.35 5.14
N ALA A 732 32.62 -62.51 5.55
CA ALA A 732 33.26 -63.47 6.47
C ALA A 732 34.77 -63.05 6.69
N PRO A 733 35.72 -63.82 7.29
CA PRO A 733 36.39 -63.35 8.51
C PRO A 733 37.94 -63.45 8.59
N GLU A 734 38.48 -63.07 9.77
CA GLU A 734 39.87 -63.27 10.30
C GLU A 734 40.98 -62.36 9.69
N ARG A 735 42.05 -61.96 10.41
CA ARG A 735 42.62 -62.38 11.71
C ARG A 735 43.37 -61.22 12.44
N HIS A 736 43.82 -61.39 13.70
CA HIS A 736 44.47 -60.35 14.52
C HIS A 736 46.04 -60.36 14.51
N ALA A 737 46.67 -59.17 14.43
CA ALA A 737 47.76 -58.55 15.25
C ALA A 737 49.05 -59.33 15.69
N PRO A 738 50.11 -58.69 16.29
CA PRO A 738 50.64 -57.31 16.16
C PRO A 738 52.14 -57.15 15.67
N PRO A 739 53.21 -56.85 16.47
CA PRO A 739 54.21 -55.77 16.18
C PRO A 739 55.71 -56.26 16.01
N PRO A 740 56.79 -55.44 16.20
CA PRO A 740 57.26 -54.27 15.43
C PRO A 740 58.80 -54.20 15.09
N LEU A 741 59.21 -53.12 14.37
CA LEU A 741 60.51 -52.37 14.40
C LEU A 741 61.78 -52.75 13.58
N THR A 742 62.41 -51.66 13.08
CA THR A 742 63.84 -51.38 12.75
C THR A 742 64.56 -51.92 11.49
N GLY A 743 65.14 -50.98 10.70
CA GLY A 743 66.16 -51.20 9.66
C GLY A 743 66.47 -49.96 8.78
N PRO A 744 67.61 -49.27 8.92
CA PRO A 744 68.05 -48.11 8.09
C PRO A 744 69.40 -48.36 7.34
N PRO A 745 69.96 -47.42 6.52
CA PRO A 745 69.40 -46.44 5.57
C PRO A 745 70.16 -46.43 4.19
N LEU A 746 70.08 -45.32 3.42
CA LEU A 746 70.78 -44.97 2.14
C LEU A 746 70.15 -45.56 0.84
N ALA A 747 70.19 -44.93 -0.34
CA ALA A 747 70.85 -43.69 -0.85
C ALA A 747 69.90 -42.86 -1.81
N PRO A 748 70.23 -41.63 -2.27
CA PRO A 748 69.19 -40.63 -2.62
C PRO A 748 69.21 -39.94 -4.02
N ARG A 749 68.08 -39.25 -4.34
CA ARG A 749 67.88 -38.08 -5.27
C ARG A 749 67.89 -38.32 -6.80
N PRO A 750 67.38 -37.38 -7.64
CA PRO A 750 66.83 -36.02 -7.35
C PRO A 750 65.41 -35.67 -7.88
N TYR A 751 64.85 -34.58 -7.35
CA TYR A 751 63.72 -33.76 -7.88
C TYR A 751 64.26 -32.48 -8.54
N MET A 752 63.53 -31.84 -9.48
CA MET A 752 63.51 -30.36 -9.76
C MET A 752 62.50 -30.01 -10.91
N PRO A 753 62.15 -28.72 -11.21
CA PRO A 753 61.29 -27.84 -10.39
C PRO A 753 60.26 -26.97 -11.19
N GLN A 754 59.60 -26.01 -10.52
CA GLN A 754 58.96 -24.83 -11.12
C GLN A 754 59.99 -23.71 -11.45
N PRO A 755 59.63 -22.70 -12.26
CA PRO A 755 59.81 -21.30 -11.82
C PRO A 755 58.74 -20.30 -12.34
N GLN A 756 58.86 -19.02 -11.94
CA GLN A 756 58.00 -17.89 -12.35
C GLN A 756 58.77 -16.78 -13.11
N ALA A 757 58.03 -16.06 -13.97
CA ALA A 757 58.13 -14.61 -14.25
C ALA A 757 59.25 -13.98 -15.14
N TYR A 758 58.86 -12.80 -15.68
CA TYR A 758 59.63 -11.66 -16.24
C TYR A 758 60.16 -11.63 -17.70
N ARG A 759 59.67 -10.58 -18.41
CA ARG A 759 60.27 -9.74 -19.49
C ARG A 759 61.12 -10.38 -20.61
N GLY A 760 60.73 -10.11 -21.86
CA GLY A 760 61.66 -10.05 -23.01
C GLY A 760 60.98 -10.00 -24.39
N ASN A 761 60.93 -8.83 -25.01
CA ASN A 761 60.86 -8.68 -26.48
C ASN A 761 62.31 -8.83 -27.04
N PRO A 762 62.57 -9.10 -28.35
CA PRO A 762 61.82 -8.52 -29.46
C PRO A 762 61.68 -9.30 -30.80
N ASP A 763 60.76 -8.77 -31.62
CA ASP A 763 60.94 -8.41 -33.04
C ASP A 763 60.64 -9.34 -34.24
N LEU A 764 60.29 -8.63 -35.33
CA LEU A 764 60.38 -8.92 -36.77
C LEU A 764 59.50 -10.00 -37.46
N ARG A 765 58.40 -9.49 -38.04
CA ARG A 765 57.90 -9.72 -39.43
C ARG A 765 57.37 -11.15 -39.78
N HIS A 766 56.43 -11.32 -40.72
CA HIS A 766 56.23 -10.62 -42.00
C HIS A 766 54.75 -10.53 -42.45
N THR A 767 54.35 -9.35 -42.96
CA THR A 767 53.61 -9.06 -44.24
C THR A 767 52.62 -10.09 -44.82
N ASN A 768 51.48 -9.77 -45.47
CA ASN A 768 50.91 -8.55 -46.12
C ASN A 768 49.45 -8.91 -46.58
N THR A 769 48.65 -8.22 -47.42
CA THR A 769 48.15 -6.84 -47.72
C THR A 769 47.09 -7.01 -48.84
N TYR A 770 46.11 -6.16 -49.19
CA TYR A 770 45.69 -4.77 -48.88
C TYR A 770 44.12 -4.75 -48.87
N GLY A 771 43.30 -3.69 -48.90
CA GLY A 771 43.39 -2.22 -49.08
C GLY A 771 42.26 -1.74 -50.04
N TYR A 772 41.94 -0.47 -50.25
CA TYR A 772 42.36 0.79 -49.61
C TYR A 772 41.51 2.00 -50.11
N ASN A 773 40.81 2.74 -49.22
CA ASN A 773 40.66 4.23 -49.14
C ASN A 773 40.27 5.05 -50.43
N PRO A 774 40.25 6.42 -50.47
CA PRO A 774 40.37 7.46 -49.43
C PRO A 774 39.32 8.61 -49.44
N ASN A 775 39.53 9.58 -48.52
CA ASN A 775 38.99 10.96 -48.37
C ASN A 775 37.87 11.08 -47.31
N ALA A 776 37.89 12.02 -46.34
CA ALA A 776 38.91 12.92 -45.77
C ALA A 776 38.38 13.46 -44.39
N GLU A 777 39.04 14.25 -43.53
CA GLU A 777 40.37 14.89 -43.51
C GLU A 777 41.17 14.50 -42.24
N THR A 778 41.44 15.43 -41.29
CA THR A 778 42.27 15.21 -40.09
C THR A 778 41.83 16.03 -38.87
N LEU A 779 41.90 15.45 -37.65
CA LEU A 779 42.37 16.13 -36.43
C LEU A 779 42.53 15.16 -35.23
N ASP A 780 43.59 15.33 -34.44
CA ASP A 780 43.90 14.50 -33.26
C ASP A 780 42.92 14.67 -32.09
N GLN A 781 42.46 13.56 -31.50
CA GLN A 781 41.94 13.57 -30.12
C GLN A 781 42.40 12.33 -29.33
N LYS A 782 43.09 12.57 -28.21
CA LYS A 782 43.26 11.59 -27.13
C LYS A 782 41.93 11.45 -26.35
N PRO A 783 41.61 10.26 -25.79
CA PRO A 783 40.39 10.08 -25.02
C PRO A 783 40.34 11.02 -23.82
N ARG A 784 39.23 11.74 -23.66
CA ARG A 784 38.98 12.65 -22.52
C ARG A 784 38.41 11.88 -21.33
N LEU A 785 38.80 12.28 -20.14
CA LEU A 785 38.13 11.89 -18.90
C LEU A 785 36.67 12.41 -18.89
N PRO A 786 35.70 11.66 -18.33
CA PRO A 786 34.31 12.10 -18.25
C PRO A 786 34.18 13.39 -17.42
N GLN A 787 33.34 14.31 -17.90
CA GLN A 787 33.17 15.63 -17.29
C GLN A 787 32.21 15.59 -16.08
N LYS A 788 32.37 16.54 -15.15
CA LYS A 788 31.40 16.76 -14.07
C LYS A 788 30.05 17.22 -14.66
N ILE A 789 28.96 16.65 -14.16
CA ILE A 789 27.59 17.11 -14.37
C ILE A 789 27.23 18.08 -13.21
N PRO A 790 26.37 19.11 -13.41
CA PRO A 790 26.24 20.21 -12.45
C PRO A 790 25.60 19.83 -11.10
N THR A 791 26.08 20.45 -10.02
CA THR A 791 25.46 20.38 -8.69
C THR A 791 24.18 21.21 -8.64
N GLY A 792 23.03 20.54 -8.62
CA GLY A 792 21.74 21.15 -8.30
C GLY A 792 21.58 21.52 -6.82
N ILE A 793 20.52 22.25 -6.50
CA ILE A 793 20.34 22.99 -5.24
C ILE A 793 20.30 22.10 -3.97
N SER A 794 19.93 20.81 -4.08
CA SER A 794 19.88 19.85 -2.96
C SER A 794 21.21 19.65 -2.22
N GLY A 795 22.35 20.09 -2.78
CA GLY A 795 23.65 20.05 -2.09
C GLY A 795 23.76 20.97 -0.87
N LEU A 796 22.90 21.99 -0.74
CA LEU A 796 22.95 22.97 0.36
C LEU A 796 22.14 22.57 1.60
N GLU A 797 21.14 21.69 1.46
CA GLU A 797 20.32 21.21 2.59
C GLU A 797 21.04 20.09 3.34
N ALA A 798 21.66 19.15 2.63
CA ALA A 798 22.54 18.14 3.24
C ALA A 798 23.72 18.75 4.01
N GLN A 799 24.20 19.95 3.63
CA GLN A 799 25.19 20.69 4.43
C GLN A 799 24.58 21.45 5.62
N LYS A 800 23.29 21.79 5.62
CA LYS A 800 22.62 22.35 6.80
C LYS A 800 22.40 21.28 7.87
N ASP A 801 21.88 20.11 7.51
CA ASP A 801 21.69 19.01 8.46
C ASP A 801 23.02 18.54 9.07
N LEU A 802 24.10 18.49 8.27
CA LEU A 802 25.44 18.22 8.79
C LEU A 802 25.94 19.32 9.73
N ASN A 803 25.78 20.59 9.39
CA ASN A 803 26.25 21.68 10.25
C ASN A 803 25.42 21.81 11.55
N GLN A 804 24.10 21.68 11.50
CA GLN A 804 23.25 21.67 12.70
C GLN A 804 23.56 20.46 13.59
N SER A 805 23.69 19.26 13.00
CA SER A 805 24.07 18.09 13.79
C SER A 805 25.51 18.12 14.29
N GLU A 806 26.44 18.88 13.68
CA GLU A 806 27.74 19.18 14.28
C GLU A 806 27.64 20.20 15.43
N GLU A 807 26.86 21.28 15.31
CA GLU A 807 26.63 22.22 16.42
C GLU A 807 25.95 21.56 17.63
N ASP A 808 24.98 20.65 17.40
CA ASP A 808 24.35 19.88 18.48
C ASP A 808 25.26 18.78 19.05
N ARG A 809 26.15 18.18 18.23
CA ARG A 809 27.20 17.26 18.73
C ARG A 809 28.29 17.98 19.51
N ILE A 810 28.47 19.28 19.32
CA ILE A 810 29.32 20.14 20.16
C ILE A 810 28.60 20.48 21.47
N ARG A 811 27.28 20.67 21.45
CA ARG A 811 26.46 20.99 22.64
C ARG A 811 26.17 19.81 23.55
N ASN A 812 25.97 18.60 23.02
CA ASN A 812 25.50 17.46 23.82
C ASN A 812 26.19 16.13 23.40
N PRO A 813 27.08 15.54 24.24
CA PRO A 813 27.92 14.40 23.85
C PRO A 813 27.12 13.11 23.58
N THR A 814 25.91 13.01 24.12
CA THR A 814 25.03 11.84 24.07
C THR A 814 23.93 11.90 23.02
N ASN A 815 23.96 12.84 22.08
CA ASN A 815 22.94 12.93 21.03
C ASN A 815 22.75 11.59 20.26
N PHE A 816 23.81 10.78 20.14
CA PHE A 816 23.78 9.39 19.66
C PHE A 816 22.79 8.47 20.41
N TYR A 817 22.66 8.62 21.73
CA TYR A 817 21.73 7.83 22.56
C TYR A 817 20.29 8.39 22.57
N ASN A 818 20.08 9.62 22.11
CA ASN A 818 18.76 10.26 22.08
C ASN A 818 18.06 10.14 20.71
N THR A 819 18.75 9.66 19.66
CA THR A 819 18.23 9.63 18.28
C THR A 819 17.51 8.31 17.94
N PRO A 820 16.17 8.30 17.72
CA PRO A 820 15.41 7.05 17.48
C PRO A 820 15.84 6.30 16.21
N SER A 821 16.36 7.03 15.22
CA SER A 821 16.75 6.50 13.90
C SER A 821 17.89 5.47 13.98
N VAL A 822 18.80 5.59 14.96
CA VAL A 822 19.99 4.73 15.06
C VAL A 822 19.64 3.32 15.57
N PHE A 823 18.59 3.21 16.40
CA PHE A 823 18.12 1.94 16.96
C PHE A 823 16.62 1.73 16.74
N ASN A 824 16.25 1.71 15.46
CA ASN A 824 14.95 1.20 15.05
C ASN A 824 14.93 -0.33 15.21
N GLU A 825 14.28 -0.83 16.26
CA GLU A 825 14.12 -2.27 16.54
C GLU A 825 13.55 -3.02 15.31
N SER A 826 12.64 -2.34 14.58
CA SER A 826 12.09 -2.77 13.29
C SER A 826 13.12 -3.06 12.19
N MET A 827 14.26 -2.35 12.15
CA MET A 827 15.31 -2.54 11.13
C MET A 827 16.26 -3.70 11.45
N TYR A 828 16.28 -4.17 12.70
CA TYR A 828 16.99 -5.38 13.11
C TYR A 828 16.06 -6.60 13.19
N SER A 829 14.75 -6.39 13.44
CA SER A 829 13.70 -7.41 13.48
C SER A 829 13.30 -7.96 12.10
N LYS A 830 14.25 -8.16 11.18
CA LYS A 830 14.03 -9.01 9.99
C LYS A 830 14.04 -10.51 10.31
N PHE A 831 14.46 -10.90 11.52
CA PHE A 831 14.50 -12.28 11.98
C PHE A 831 14.06 -12.45 13.44
N SER A 832 12.85 -11.98 13.78
CA SER A 832 12.13 -12.34 15.01
C SER A 832 10.81 -13.06 14.70
N GLN A 833 10.97 -14.27 14.13
CA GLN A 833 9.94 -15.25 13.75
C GLN A 833 8.98 -14.82 12.62
#